data_AF-A0A6P5L5H5-F1
#
_entry.id   AF-A0A6P5L5H5-F1
#
_cell.length_a   1.000
_cell.length_b   1.000
_cell.length_c   1.000
_cell.angle_alpha   90.00
_cell.angle_beta   90.00
_cell.angle_gamma   90.00
#
_symmetry.space_group_name_H-M   'P 1'
#
loop_
_entity.id
_entity.type
_entity.pdbx_description
1 polymer ?
#
loop_
_entity_poly.entity_id
_entity_poly.type
_entity_poly.pdbx_seq_one_letter_code
_entity_poly.pdbx_strand_id
1 'polypeptide(L)'
;MSKRLRSSEVCADCSGPDPSWASVNRGILICDECCSVHRSLGRHISQVRHLKHTPWPPTLLQMVETLYNNGANSIWEHSLLDPASIMSGRRKANPQDKVHPNKAEFIRAKYQMLAFVHRLPCRDDDSVTAKDLSKQLHSSVRTGNLETCLRLLSLGAQANFFHPEKGNTPLHVAAKAGQILQAELLAVYGADPGTQDSSGKTPIDYARQGGHRELAERLVEVQYELTDRLAFYLCGRRPDHQNGQHFIIPQMADSSLDLSELAKAAKKKLQSLSNHLFEELAMDVYDEVDRRETDAVWLATQNHSTLVTETTAVPFLPVNPEYSSTRNQGRQKLARFNAHEFATLVIDILSDAKRRQQGNPSSGSKDNVELILKAIGSQPSLESQDNDQPDYDSVASDEDPDLETTASKASRQKSLDSDLSDGPVPIQEFMDVKNALVASEAKIQQLMKVNNSLSDELRVMQKKASKLEKQNSMPESDYDNTTPDSELDDTGSGRKARQRSIVWPGEGAIPEVGDPHGVSSSTLPSTEDVIRKTEQITKNIQELLRAAQENKHDSYIPCSERIHVAVTEMAALFPKKPKSDMVRTSLRLLTSSAYRLQSECKKTLPGESSCPADIQLVTQQVIQCAYDIAKAAKQLVTITTKENNH
;
A
#
# COMPACT_ATOMS: atom_id res chain seq x y z
N MET A 1 -24.94 32.59 -28.72
CA MET A 1 -23.68 31.97 -29.20
C MET A 1 -23.06 31.23 -28.04
N SER A 2 -23.16 29.89 -28.03
CA SER A 2 -22.59 29.05 -26.97
C SER A 2 -21.06 29.13 -27.09
N LYS A 3 -20.38 29.74 -26.11
CA LYS A 3 -18.91 29.67 -26.03
C LYS A 3 -18.58 28.18 -25.87
N ARG A 4 -18.00 27.54 -26.91
CA ARG A 4 -17.34 26.24 -26.72
C ARG A 4 -16.32 26.47 -25.60
N LEU A 5 -16.55 25.83 -24.44
CA LEU A 5 -15.59 25.81 -23.34
C LEU A 5 -14.23 25.36 -23.89
N ARG A 6 -13.15 25.98 -23.42
CA ARG A 6 -11.81 25.57 -23.83
C ARG A 6 -11.59 24.15 -23.33
N SER A 7 -10.87 23.31 -24.07
CA SER A 7 -10.63 21.90 -23.68
C SER A 7 -10.16 21.81 -22.23
N SER A 8 -9.27 22.70 -21.78
CA SER A 8 -8.74 22.78 -20.41
C SER A 8 -9.77 22.92 -19.28
N GLU A 9 -11.01 23.29 -19.56
CA GLU A 9 -12.05 23.55 -18.54
C GLU A 9 -12.94 22.32 -18.29
N VAL A 10 -12.74 21.23 -19.02
CA VAL A 10 -13.56 20.02 -18.93
C VAL A 10 -12.70 18.77 -18.82
N CYS A 11 -13.26 17.72 -18.23
CA CYS A 11 -12.68 16.39 -18.16
C CYS A 11 -12.72 15.73 -19.55
N ALA A 12 -11.58 15.19 -19.98
CA ALA A 12 -11.43 14.55 -21.28
C ALA A 12 -12.33 13.32 -21.47
N ASP A 13 -12.78 12.65 -20.40
CA ASP A 13 -13.49 11.38 -20.50
C ASP A 13 -15.00 11.49 -20.28
N CYS A 14 -15.44 12.33 -19.34
CA CYS A 14 -16.86 12.50 -19.04
C CYS A 14 -17.40 13.90 -19.33
N SER A 15 -16.55 14.83 -19.77
CA SER A 15 -16.91 16.25 -20.00
C SER A 15 -17.38 16.99 -18.73
N GLY A 16 -17.10 16.46 -17.54
CA GLY A 16 -17.36 17.15 -16.27
C GLY A 16 -16.48 18.40 -16.12
N PRO A 17 -16.94 19.46 -15.45
CA PRO A 17 -16.17 20.69 -15.31
C PRO A 17 -14.94 20.52 -14.40
N ASP A 18 -14.00 21.45 -14.53
CA ASP A 18 -12.88 21.68 -13.60
C ASP A 18 -12.07 20.41 -13.25
N PRO A 19 -11.41 19.77 -14.23
CA PRO A 19 -10.56 18.61 -13.95
C PRO A 19 -9.39 18.98 -13.01
N SER A 20 -9.13 18.09 -12.04
CA SER A 20 -8.10 18.25 -11.00
C SER A 20 -6.83 17.42 -11.27
N TRP A 21 -6.88 16.50 -12.22
CA TRP A 21 -5.81 15.57 -12.56
C TRP A 21 -5.44 15.63 -14.03
N ALA A 22 -4.24 15.14 -14.33
CA ALA A 22 -3.76 14.93 -15.69
C ALA A 22 -3.37 13.47 -15.90
N SER A 23 -3.59 12.98 -17.12
CA SER A 23 -2.90 11.79 -17.64
C SER A 23 -1.79 12.27 -18.57
N VAL A 24 -0.55 12.23 -18.07
CA VAL A 24 0.61 12.91 -18.67
C VAL A 24 0.93 12.33 -20.04
N ASN A 25 1.06 11.01 -20.15
CA ASN A 25 1.35 10.33 -21.41
C ASN A 25 0.20 10.40 -22.43
N ARG A 26 -1.04 10.68 -21.99
CA ARG A 26 -2.19 10.84 -22.90
C ARG A 26 -2.41 12.29 -23.33
N GLY A 27 -1.77 13.26 -22.66
CA GLY A 27 -1.91 14.68 -22.96
C GLY A 27 -3.32 15.21 -22.68
N ILE A 28 -3.93 14.79 -21.56
CA ILE A 28 -5.32 15.13 -21.22
C ILE A 28 -5.48 15.51 -19.74
N LEU A 29 -6.54 16.28 -19.45
CA LEU A 29 -7.00 16.57 -18.09
C LEU A 29 -8.26 15.76 -17.76
N ILE A 30 -8.34 15.26 -16.53
CA ILE A 30 -9.42 14.38 -16.07
C ILE A 30 -9.89 14.77 -14.66
N CYS A 31 -11.18 14.54 -14.37
CA CYS A 31 -11.73 14.76 -13.03
C CYS A 31 -11.39 13.61 -12.08
N ASP A 32 -11.67 13.80 -10.79
CA ASP A 32 -11.42 12.82 -9.73
C ASP A 32 -12.03 11.44 -10.01
N GLU A 33 -13.30 11.39 -10.41
CA GLU A 33 -14.00 10.14 -10.70
C GLU A 33 -13.40 9.37 -11.89
N CYS A 34 -12.93 10.06 -12.92
CA CYS A 34 -12.24 9.41 -14.03
C CYS A 34 -10.82 9.00 -13.62
N CYS A 35 -10.14 9.82 -12.82
CA CYS A 35 -8.83 9.53 -12.27
C CYS A 35 -8.80 8.24 -11.44
N SER A 36 -9.84 7.96 -10.63
CA SER A 36 -9.91 6.69 -9.88
C SER A 36 -9.84 5.47 -10.79
N VAL A 37 -10.45 5.54 -11.98
CA VAL A 37 -10.36 4.48 -12.99
C VAL A 37 -8.96 4.45 -13.60
N HIS A 38 -8.41 5.59 -14.00
CA HIS A 38 -7.06 5.66 -14.59
C HIS A 38 -5.98 5.05 -13.70
N ARG A 39 -6.05 5.29 -12.37
CA ARG A 39 -5.14 4.68 -11.39
C ARG A 39 -5.20 3.15 -11.40
N SER A 40 -6.38 2.58 -11.63
CA SER A 40 -6.56 1.11 -11.71
C SER A 40 -5.99 0.48 -12.99
N LEU A 41 -5.68 1.27 -14.02
CA LEU A 41 -5.12 0.78 -15.28
C LEU A 41 -3.59 0.62 -15.21
N GLY A 42 -2.93 1.35 -14.32
CA GLY A 42 -1.47 1.36 -14.20
C GLY A 42 -0.77 2.30 -15.18
N ARG A 43 0.49 2.63 -14.87
CA ARG A 43 1.29 3.65 -15.56
C ARG A 43 1.58 3.35 -17.03
N HIS A 44 1.63 2.07 -17.39
CA HIS A 44 1.79 1.62 -18.78
C HIS A 44 0.62 2.07 -19.68
N ILE A 45 -0.57 2.30 -19.10
CA ILE A 45 -1.73 2.85 -19.81
C ILE A 45 -1.86 4.36 -19.54
N SER A 46 -1.81 4.78 -18.27
CA SER A 46 -2.01 6.17 -17.85
C SER A 46 -1.11 6.56 -16.69
N GLN A 47 -0.26 7.56 -16.92
CA GLN A 47 0.58 8.20 -15.90
C GLN A 47 -0.18 9.37 -15.27
N VAL A 48 -0.70 9.17 -14.06
CA VAL A 48 -1.61 10.12 -13.39
C VAL A 48 -0.82 11.09 -12.52
N ARG A 49 -1.18 12.38 -12.53
CA ARG A 49 -0.61 13.39 -11.64
C ARG A 49 -1.64 14.46 -11.30
N HIS A 50 -1.68 14.91 -10.04
CA HIS A 50 -2.61 15.95 -9.60
C HIS A 50 -2.10 17.34 -10.01
N LEU A 51 -2.99 18.24 -10.45
CA LEU A 51 -2.60 19.54 -11.01
C LEU A 51 -2.06 20.53 -9.96
N LYS A 52 -2.61 20.53 -8.73
CA LYS A 52 -2.26 21.51 -7.69
C LYS A 52 -1.47 20.98 -6.47
N HIS A 53 -1.62 19.71 -6.09
CA HIS A 53 -1.08 19.15 -4.84
C HIS A 53 0.38 18.68 -4.97
N THR A 54 0.86 18.38 -6.18
CA THR A 54 2.26 18.04 -6.42
C THR A 54 2.92 19.13 -7.24
N PRO A 55 4.12 19.62 -6.89
CA PRO A 55 4.81 20.61 -7.71
C PRO A 55 5.13 20.00 -9.08
N TRP A 56 4.93 20.75 -10.15
CA TRP A 56 5.22 20.33 -11.52
C TRP A 56 6.50 21.01 -12.02
N PRO A 57 7.32 20.30 -12.81
CA PRO A 57 8.19 21.00 -13.76
C PRO A 57 7.32 21.87 -14.67
N PRO A 58 7.57 23.19 -14.78
CA PRO A 58 6.69 24.10 -15.53
C PRO A 58 6.49 23.67 -16.99
N THR A 59 7.56 23.23 -17.63
CA THR A 59 7.58 22.77 -19.02
C THR A 59 6.80 21.48 -19.24
N LEU A 60 6.79 20.57 -18.25
CA LEU A 60 6.01 19.34 -18.30
C LEU A 60 4.50 19.62 -18.22
N LEU A 61 4.07 20.51 -17.31
CA LEU A 61 2.67 20.91 -17.22
C LEU A 61 2.24 21.65 -18.50
N GLN A 62 3.07 22.57 -18.98
CA GLN A 62 2.85 23.29 -20.22
C GLN A 62 2.70 22.33 -21.42
N MET A 63 3.51 21.27 -21.49
CA MET A 63 3.42 20.25 -22.54
C MET A 63 2.04 19.56 -22.51
N VAL A 64 1.57 19.13 -21.33
CA VAL A 64 0.27 18.47 -21.18
C VAL A 64 -0.89 19.41 -21.52
N GLU A 65 -0.87 20.65 -21.01
CA GLU A 65 -1.90 21.65 -21.31
C GLU A 65 -1.93 22.01 -22.79
N THR A 66 -0.75 22.13 -23.42
CA THR A 66 -0.63 22.40 -24.86
C THR A 66 -1.21 21.25 -25.66
N LEU A 67 -0.87 20.00 -25.35
CA LEU A 67 -1.48 18.82 -26.00
C LEU A 67 -2.99 18.82 -25.86
N TYR A 68 -3.49 19.06 -24.65
CA TYR A 68 -4.92 18.98 -24.38
C TYR A 68 -5.72 20.07 -25.10
N ASN A 69 -5.20 21.30 -25.09
CA ASN A 69 -5.81 22.43 -25.78
C ASN A 69 -5.73 22.32 -27.31
N ASN A 70 -4.73 21.64 -27.85
CA ASN A 70 -4.57 21.39 -29.28
C ASN A 70 -5.18 20.05 -29.73
N GLY A 71 -6.12 19.50 -28.96
CA GLY A 71 -6.96 18.39 -29.45
C GLY A 71 -6.32 17.01 -29.34
N ALA A 72 -5.39 16.77 -28.39
CA ALA A 72 -4.89 15.43 -28.09
C ALA A 72 -6.02 14.39 -27.90
N ASN A 73 -7.15 14.82 -27.33
CA ASN A 73 -8.31 13.95 -27.13
C ASN A 73 -8.92 13.42 -28.44
N SER A 74 -8.71 14.12 -29.58
CA SER A 74 -9.16 13.66 -30.89
C SER A 74 -8.45 12.41 -31.40
N ILE A 75 -7.24 12.13 -30.89
CA ILE A 75 -6.51 10.88 -31.19
C ILE A 75 -7.25 9.70 -30.55
N TRP A 76 -7.65 9.87 -29.28
CA TRP A 76 -8.27 8.84 -28.46
C TRP A 76 -9.77 8.69 -28.69
N GLU A 77 -10.43 9.68 -29.30
CA GLU A 77 -11.88 9.71 -29.57
C GLU A 77 -12.19 9.86 -31.06
N HIS A 78 -11.24 9.56 -31.96
CA HIS A 78 -11.37 9.80 -33.39
C HIS A 78 -12.70 9.27 -33.97
N SER A 79 -13.04 8.01 -33.69
CA SER A 79 -14.29 7.39 -34.18
C SER A 79 -15.56 7.92 -33.49
N LEU A 80 -15.45 8.69 -32.41
CA LEU A 80 -16.61 9.34 -31.77
C LEU A 80 -16.87 10.72 -32.38
N LEU A 81 -15.86 11.31 -33.01
CA LEU A 81 -15.93 12.60 -33.68
C LEU A 81 -16.36 12.48 -35.15
N ASP A 82 -16.20 11.31 -35.76
CA ASP A 82 -16.61 11.04 -37.14
C ASP A 82 -18.14 10.88 -37.24
N PRO A 83 -18.84 11.77 -37.98
CA PRO A 83 -20.30 11.70 -38.14
C PRO A 83 -20.81 10.37 -38.68
N ALA A 84 -20.00 9.62 -39.44
CA ALA A 84 -20.39 8.33 -40.01
C ALA A 84 -20.49 7.20 -38.96
N SER A 85 -19.75 7.30 -37.84
CA SER A 85 -19.66 6.26 -36.80
C SER A 85 -20.53 6.53 -35.57
N ILE A 86 -21.13 7.73 -35.45
CA ILE A 86 -22.03 8.11 -34.34
C ILE A 86 -23.28 7.19 -34.25
N MET A 87 -23.65 6.51 -35.34
CA MET A 87 -24.80 5.61 -35.40
C MET A 87 -24.64 4.29 -34.62
N SER A 88 -23.43 3.96 -34.13
CA SER A 88 -23.14 2.64 -33.56
C SER A 88 -23.52 2.46 -32.07
N GLY A 89 -24.24 3.41 -31.46
CA GLY A 89 -24.60 3.37 -30.03
C GLY A 89 -23.43 3.57 -29.06
N ARG A 90 -22.21 3.81 -29.56
CA ARG A 90 -21.02 4.13 -28.76
C ARG A 90 -21.10 5.59 -28.34
N ARG A 91 -21.36 5.84 -27.06
CA ARG A 91 -21.42 7.20 -26.50
C ARG A 91 -20.32 7.42 -25.48
N LYS A 92 -19.82 8.66 -25.46
CA LYS A 92 -18.97 9.16 -24.38
C LYS A 92 -19.76 9.18 -23.07
N ALA A 93 -19.09 8.94 -21.95
CA ALA A 93 -19.71 9.06 -20.64
C ALA A 93 -20.12 10.51 -20.35
N ASN A 94 -21.20 10.70 -19.59
CA ASN A 94 -21.65 12.01 -19.12
C ASN A 94 -21.11 12.32 -17.73
N PRO A 95 -21.10 13.60 -17.30
CA PRO A 95 -20.62 13.96 -15.97
C PRO A 95 -21.41 13.29 -14.85
N GLN A 96 -22.72 13.05 -15.04
CA GLN A 96 -23.62 12.44 -14.06
C GLN A 96 -23.65 10.91 -14.12
N ASP A 97 -22.99 10.29 -15.11
CA ASP A 97 -22.95 8.83 -15.19
C ASP A 97 -22.19 8.27 -13.99
N LYS A 98 -22.64 7.11 -13.48
CA LYS A 98 -21.96 6.42 -12.39
C LYS A 98 -20.52 6.07 -12.78
N VAL A 99 -19.60 6.15 -11.81
CA VAL A 99 -18.21 5.72 -12.01
C VAL A 99 -18.16 4.29 -12.53
N HIS A 100 -18.90 3.38 -11.87
CA HIS A 100 -19.05 1.99 -12.28
C HIS A 100 -20.52 1.67 -12.64
N PRO A 101 -20.76 0.96 -13.75
CA PRO A 101 -19.79 0.54 -14.77
C PRO A 101 -19.47 1.63 -15.81
N ASN A 102 -20.31 2.68 -15.94
CA ASN A 102 -20.36 3.53 -17.13
C ASN A 102 -19.06 4.26 -17.47
N LYS A 103 -18.54 5.09 -16.56
CA LYS A 103 -17.27 5.81 -16.81
C LYS A 103 -16.10 4.83 -16.93
N ALA A 104 -16.09 3.79 -16.09
CA ALA A 104 -15.02 2.81 -16.07
C ALA A 104 -14.90 1.99 -17.37
N GLU A 105 -16.02 1.51 -17.92
CA GLU A 105 -16.05 0.81 -19.20
C GLU A 105 -15.62 1.72 -20.36
N PHE A 106 -16.11 2.97 -20.38
CA PHE A 106 -15.71 3.94 -21.39
C PHE A 106 -14.20 4.21 -21.37
N ILE A 107 -13.63 4.45 -20.18
CA ILE A 107 -12.20 4.74 -20.01
C ILE A 107 -11.34 3.53 -20.42
N ARG A 108 -11.72 2.31 -20.04
CA ARG A 108 -11.04 1.08 -20.50
C ARG A 108 -11.13 0.92 -22.00
N ALA A 109 -12.32 1.10 -22.58
CA ALA A 109 -12.50 1.05 -24.02
C ALA A 109 -11.61 2.09 -24.73
N LYS A 110 -11.51 3.30 -24.19
CA LYS A 110 -10.75 4.41 -24.77
C LYS A 110 -9.23 4.20 -24.74
N TYR A 111 -8.65 3.84 -23.60
CA TYR A 111 -7.19 3.82 -23.44
C TYR A 111 -6.56 2.44 -23.37
N GLN A 112 -7.28 1.45 -22.84
CA GLN A 112 -6.76 0.08 -22.74
C GLN A 112 -7.06 -0.72 -24.01
N MET A 113 -8.29 -0.62 -24.52
CA MET A 113 -8.70 -1.32 -25.74
C MET A 113 -8.47 -0.49 -27.01
N LEU A 114 -8.16 0.81 -26.87
CA LEU A 114 -8.01 1.76 -27.97
C LEU A 114 -9.19 1.70 -28.97
N ALA A 115 -10.41 1.54 -28.47
CA ALA A 115 -11.60 1.22 -29.28
C ALA A 115 -12.06 2.33 -30.23
N PHE A 116 -11.55 3.55 -30.05
CA PHE A 116 -12.00 4.75 -30.78
C PHE A 116 -10.88 5.46 -31.55
N VAL A 117 -9.66 4.91 -31.57
CA VAL A 117 -8.56 5.50 -32.35
C VAL A 117 -8.77 5.27 -33.85
N HIS A 118 -8.15 6.11 -34.70
CA HIS A 118 -8.26 5.93 -36.15
C HIS A 118 -7.60 4.64 -36.64
N ARG A 119 -6.44 4.30 -36.07
CA ARG A 119 -5.66 3.08 -36.36
C ARG A 119 -5.04 2.58 -35.08
N LEU A 120 -5.06 1.27 -34.88
CA LEU A 120 -4.37 0.62 -33.77
C LEU A 120 -2.85 0.75 -33.96
N PRO A 121 -2.07 0.73 -32.85
CA PRO A 121 -0.62 0.65 -32.92
C PRO A 121 -0.18 -0.55 -33.75
N CYS A 122 0.98 -0.44 -34.43
CA CYS A 122 1.58 -1.60 -35.08
C CYS A 122 1.86 -2.70 -34.04
N ARG A 123 1.76 -3.97 -34.47
CA ARG A 123 2.12 -5.11 -33.62
C ARG A 123 3.64 -5.13 -33.42
N ASP A 124 4.12 -5.67 -32.32
CA ASP A 124 5.56 -5.68 -32.01
C ASP A 124 6.40 -6.41 -33.06
N ASP A 125 5.83 -7.41 -33.74
CA ASP A 125 6.49 -8.14 -34.83
C ASP A 125 6.60 -7.34 -36.14
N ASP A 126 5.82 -6.25 -36.29
CA ASP A 126 5.85 -5.38 -37.48
C ASP A 126 6.97 -4.33 -37.38
N SER A 127 8.20 -4.84 -37.39
CA SER A 127 9.40 -4.02 -37.28
C SER A 127 9.58 -3.02 -38.42
N VAL A 128 8.95 -3.24 -39.58
CA VAL A 128 9.06 -2.33 -40.74
C VAL A 128 8.21 -1.08 -40.48
N THR A 129 6.92 -1.26 -40.15
CA THR A 129 6.03 -0.14 -39.84
C THR A 129 6.53 0.66 -38.64
N ALA A 130 6.99 -0.02 -37.58
CA ALA A 130 7.54 0.63 -36.40
C ALA A 130 8.77 1.51 -36.74
N LYS A 131 9.68 1.02 -37.59
CA LYS A 131 10.85 1.79 -38.06
C LYS A 131 10.44 3.00 -38.88
N ASP A 132 9.47 2.86 -39.77
CA ASP A 132 9.04 3.98 -40.63
C ASP A 132 8.30 5.06 -39.84
N LEU A 133 7.44 4.67 -38.89
CA LEU A 133 6.83 5.61 -37.93
C LEU A 133 7.90 6.31 -37.07
N SER A 134 8.93 5.59 -36.64
CA SER A 134 10.02 6.14 -35.83
C SER A 134 10.90 7.13 -36.61
N LYS A 135 11.14 6.88 -37.91
CA LYS A 135 11.79 7.86 -38.81
C LYS A 135 10.93 9.13 -39.00
N GLN A 136 9.61 8.96 -39.11
CA GLN A 136 8.69 10.11 -39.16
C GLN A 136 8.73 10.91 -37.86
N LEU A 137 8.74 10.23 -36.71
CA LEU A 137 8.86 10.88 -35.40
C LEU A 137 10.17 11.67 -35.29
N HIS A 138 11.29 11.04 -35.66
CA HIS A 138 12.62 11.66 -35.69
C HIS A 138 12.65 12.97 -36.49
N SER A 139 11.94 13.02 -37.62
CA SER A 139 11.85 14.23 -38.44
C SER A 139 10.88 15.28 -37.87
N SER A 140 9.77 14.84 -37.27
CA SER A 140 8.66 15.70 -36.83
C SER A 140 9.00 16.55 -35.61
N VAL A 141 9.80 16.00 -34.68
CA VAL A 141 10.19 16.63 -33.40
C VAL A 141 11.07 17.88 -33.58
N ARG A 142 11.53 18.18 -34.80
CA ARG A 142 12.19 19.45 -35.13
C ARG A 142 11.24 20.65 -35.07
N THR A 143 9.92 20.41 -35.13
CA THR A 143 8.87 21.45 -35.09
C THR A 143 8.04 21.34 -33.81
N GLY A 144 7.32 22.41 -33.45
CA GLY A 144 6.54 22.47 -32.21
C GLY A 144 5.18 21.73 -32.24
N ASN A 145 4.87 20.95 -33.28
CA ASN A 145 3.59 20.25 -33.37
C ASN A 145 3.57 18.98 -32.50
N LEU A 146 3.14 19.13 -31.24
CA LEU A 146 3.05 18.03 -30.27
C LEU A 146 2.00 16.98 -30.68
N GLU A 147 0.89 17.39 -31.28
CA GLU A 147 -0.19 16.48 -31.69
C GLU A 147 0.30 15.44 -32.71
N THR A 148 1.11 15.88 -33.68
CA THR A 148 1.71 14.99 -34.68
C THR A 148 2.64 13.96 -34.02
N CYS A 149 3.46 14.40 -33.06
CA CYS A 149 4.38 13.52 -32.36
C CYS A 149 3.63 12.53 -31.45
N LEU A 150 2.61 12.99 -30.71
CA LEU A 150 1.75 12.13 -29.89
C LEU A 150 1.02 11.09 -30.75
N ARG A 151 0.53 11.48 -31.94
CA ARG A 151 -0.12 10.57 -32.88
C ARG A 151 0.83 9.48 -33.36
N LEU A 152 2.06 9.84 -33.75
CA LEU A 152 3.08 8.86 -34.17
C LEU A 152 3.43 7.90 -33.03
N LEU A 153 3.61 8.40 -31.81
CA LEU A 153 3.84 7.58 -30.62
C LEU A 153 2.65 6.64 -30.35
N SER A 154 1.42 7.11 -30.51
CA SER A 154 0.21 6.27 -30.37
C SER A 154 0.08 5.17 -31.42
N LEU A 155 0.78 5.30 -32.55
CA LEU A 155 0.80 4.28 -33.61
C LEU A 155 1.96 3.28 -33.46
N GLY A 156 2.85 3.45 -32.47
CA GLY A 156 3.98 2.56 -32.22
C GLY A 156 5.35 3.12 -32.62
N ALA A 157 5.47 4.43 -32.89
CA ALA A 157 6.80 5.05 -33.03
C ALA A 157 7.58 4.94 -31.71
N GLN A 158 8.88 4.65 -31.79
CA GLN A 158 9.75 4.51 -30.63
C GLN A 158 10.43 5.84 -30.29
N ALA A 159 10.20 6.36 -29.08
CA ALA A 159 10.78 7.64 -28.64
C ALA A 159 12.31 7.60 -28.56
N ASN A 160 12.88 6.43 -28.22
CA ASN A 160 14.34 6.22 -28.15
C ASN A 160 14.92 5.59 -29.44
N PHE A 161 14.23 5.70 -30.57
CA PHE A 161 14.69 5.16 -31.85
C PHE A 161 16.06 5.73 -32.25
N PHE A 162 17.03 4.86 -32.54
CA PHE A 162 18.33 5.27 -33.06
C PHE A 162 18.32 5.24 -34.59
N HIS A 163 18.40 6.41 -35.24
CA HIS A 163 18.31 6.49 -36.69
C HIS A 163 19.61 5.97 -37.35
N PRO A 164 19.57 4.89 -38.17
CA PRO A 164 20.79 4.27 -38.69
C PRO A 164 21.64 5.20 -39.56
N GLU A 165 21.00 5.99 -40.43
CA GLU A 165 21.72 6.89 -41.36
C GLU A 165 22.10 8.25 -40.76
N LYS A 166 21.34 8.75 -39.78
CA LYS A 166 21.61 10.05 -39.13
C LYS A 166 22.44 9.92 -37.87
N GLY A 167 22.52 8.71 -37.32
CA GLY A 167 23.33 8.38 -36.15
C GLY A 167 22.86 9.00 -34.85
N ASN A 168 21.58 9.36 -34.70
CA ASN A 168 21.06 10.03 -33.52
C ASN A 168 19.59 9.70 -33.25
N THR A 169 19.09 10.08 -32.07
CA THR A 169 17.70 9.81 -31.63
C THR A 169 16.78 11.02 -31.83
N PRO A 170 15.44 10.87 -31.80
CA PRO A 170 14.50 12.00 -31.81
C PRO A 170 14.82 13.06 -30.74
N LEU A 171 15.28 12.63 -29.55
CA LEU A 171 15.60 13.56 -28.46
C LEU A 171 16.81 14.45 -28.81
N HIS A 172 17.80 13.95 -29.54
CA HIS A 172 18.90 14.77 -30.06
C HIS A 172 18.40 15.86 -31.02
N VAL A 173 17.45 15.51 -31.90
CA VAL A 173 16.87 16.46 -32.87
C VAL A 173 16.07 17.54 -32.14
N ALA A 174 15.23 17.16 -31.18
CA ALA A 174 14.46 18.10 -30.36
C ALA A 174 15.37 19.03 -29.57
N ALA A 175 16.41 18.48 -28.92
CA ALA A 175 17.38 19.24 -28.14
C ALA A 175 18.17 20.25 -28.98
N LYS A 176 18.67 19.83 -30.14
CA LYS A 176 19.38 20.72 -31.07
C LYS A 176 18.49 21.84 -31.60
N ALA A 177 17.20 21.57 -31.79
CA ALA A 177 16.21 22.54 -32.27
C ALA A 177 15.60 23.41 -31.16
N GLY A 178 15.94 23.19 -29.89
CA GLY A 178 15.38 23.91 -28.75
C GLY A 178 13.89 23.61 -28.49
N GLN A 179 13.39 22.47 -28.96
CA GLN A 179 11.98 22.10 -28.85
C GLN A 179 11.69 21.49 -27.47
N ILE A 180 11.61 22.33 -26.45
CA ILE A 180 11.49 21.89 -25.05
C ILE A 180 10.25 21.02 -24.77
N LEU A 181 9.09 21.38 -25.33
CA LEU A 181 7.87 20.59 -25.12
C LEU A 181 7.92 19.24 -25.87
N GLN A 182 8.63 19.17 -27.00
CA GLN A 182 8.85 17.90 -27.70
C GLN A 182 9.78 16.99 -26.88
N ALA A 183 10.82 17.56 -26.27
CA ALA A 183 11.71 16.82 -25.39
C ALA A 183 10.97 16.25 -24.17
N GLU A 184 10.06 17.01 -23.55
CA GLU A 184 9.19 16.50 -22.47
C GLU A 184 8.32 15.34 -22.92
N LEU A 185 7.65 15.46 -24.08
CA LEU A 185 6.80 14.39 -24.61
C LEU A 185 7.61 13.13 -24.90
N LEU A 186 8.78 13.27 -25.52
CA LEU A 186 9.68 12.14 -25.79
C LEU A 186 10.16 11.47 -24.49
N ALA A 187 10.51 12.26 -23.48
CA ALA A 187 10.93 11.76 -22.17
C ALA A 187 9.82 10.98 -21.46
N VAL A 188 8.58 11.46 -21.50
CA VAL A 188 7.39 10.76 -20.97
C VAL A 188 7.20 9.38 -21.63
N TYR A 189 7.61 9.24 -22.89
CA TYR A 189 7.60 8.00 -23.65
C TYR A 189 8.93 7.22 -23.61
N GLY A 190 9.82 7.56 -22.68
CA GLY A 190 11.04 6.80 -22.39
C GLY A 190 12.25 7.12 -23.27
N ALA A 191 12.30 8.29 -23.92
CA ALA A 191 13.53 8.76 -24.54
C ALA A 191 14.58 9.08 -23.46
N ASP A 192 15.80 8.56 -23.64
CA ASP A 192 16.89 8.68 -22.68
C ASP A 192 17.80 9.90 -22.98
N PRO A 193 17.88 10.91 -22.08
CA PRO A 193 18.79 12.04 -22.23
C PRO A 193 20.28 11.69 -22.12
N GLY A 194 20.63 10.50 -21.61
CA GLY A 194 22.00 10.01 -21.48
C GLY A 194 22.54 9.31 -22.73
N THR A 195 21.68 8.98 -23.70
CA THR A 195 22.08 8.25 -24.91
C THR A 195 23.04 9.09 -25.77
N GLN A 196 24.15 8.50 -26.19
CA GLN A 196 25.12 9.15 -27.08
C GLN A 196 24.78 8.90 -28.56
N ASP A 197 24.95 9.92 -29.40
CA ASP A 197 24.89 9.80 -30.86
C ASP A 197 26.19 9.21 -31.45
N SER A 198 26.24 9.05 -32.78
CA SER A 198 27.44 8.58 -33.50
C SER A 198 28.65 9.51 -33.38
N SER A 199 28.48 10.74 -32.87
CA SER A 199 29.57 11.66 -32.55
C SER A 199 29.97 11.64 -31.06
N GLY A 200 29.37 10.76 -30.26
CA GLY A 200 29.59 10.65 -28.82
C GLY A 200 28.92 11.75 -27.99
N LYS A 201 28.03 12.56 -28.61
CA LYS A 201 27.34 13.67 -27.94
C LYS A 201 25.96 13.23 -27.46
N THR A 202 25.54 13.75 -26.31
CA THR A 202 24.19 13.53 -25.76
C THR A 202 23.21 14.61 -26.23
N PRO A 203 21.88 14.42 -26.08
CA PRO A 203 20.90 15.48 -26.26
C PRO A 203 21.20 16.72 -25.41
N ILE A 204 21.66 16.53 -24.16
CA ILE A 204 22.04 17.62 -23.26
C ILE A 204 23.17 18.47 -23.88
N ASP A 205 24.16 17.84 -24.51
CA ASP A 205 25.26 18.54 -25.17
C ASP A 205 24.78 19.40 -26.35
N TYR A 206 23.81 18.90 -27.13
CA TYR A 206 23.22 19.68 -28.22
C TYR A 206 22.36 20.84 -27.73
N ALA A 207 21.61 20.66 -26.64
CA ALA A 207 20.86 21.76 -26.02
C ALA A 207 21.82 22.87 -25.56
N ARG A 208 22.93 22.52 -24.89
CA ARG A 208 23.97 23.48 -24.48
C ARG A 208 24.63 24.17 -25.67
N GLN A 209 25.05 23.41 -26.69
CA GLN A 209 25.67 23.95 -27.90
C GLN A 209 24.73 24.87 -28.69
N GLY A 210 23.43 24.59 -28.68
CA GLY A 210 22.40 25.43 -29.30
C GLY A 210 22.03 26.68 -28.50
N GLY A 211 22.58 26.87 -27.29
CA GLY A 211 22.22 27.98 -26.39
C GLY A 211 20.89 27.78 -25.64
N HIS A 212 20.31 26.58 -25.69
CA HIS A 212 19.02 26.25 -25.07
C HIS A 212 19.22 25.84 -23.60
N ARG A 213 19.63 26.81 -22.77
CA ARG A 213 20.02 26.56 -21.36
C ARG A 213 18.92 25.92 -20.52
N GLU A 214 17.70 26.44 -20.59
CA GLU A 214 16.54 25.90 -19.86
C GLU A 214 16.27 24.43 -20.22
N LEU A 215 16.34 24.10 -21.52
CA LEU A 215 16.20 22.73 -21.98
C LEU A 215 17.36 21.83 -21.51
N ALA A 216 18.59 22.32 -21.52
CA ALA A 216 19.74 21.55 -21.03
C ALA A 216 19.61 21.22 -19.53
N GLU A 217 19.21 22.19 -18.71
CA GLU A 217 18.95 22.00 -17.28
C GLU A 217 17.80 21.00 -17.07
N ARG A 218 16.70 21.17 -17.82
CA ARG A 218 15.55 20.28 -17.73
C ARG A 218 15.87 18.85 -18.17
N LEU A 219 16.69 18.65 -19.20
CA LEU A 219 17.11 17.31 -19.64
C LEU A 219 17.98 16.60 -18.59
N VAL A 220 18.76 17.34 -17.79
CA VAL A 220 19.47 16.75 -16.64
C VAL A 220 18.47 16.30 -15.59
N GLU A 221 17.47 17.12 -15.23
CA GLU A 221 16.41 16.67 -14.30
C GLU A 221 15.68 15.43 -14.81
N VAL A 222 15.38 15.36 -16.11
CA VAL A 222 14.74 14.19 -16.73
C VAL A 222 15.63 12.96 -16.64
N GLN A 223 16.94 13.10 -16.85
CA GLN A 223 17.90 12.00 -16.76
C GLN A 223 17.91 11.35 -15.37
N TYR A 224 17.72 12.16 -14.32
CA TYR A 224 17.77 11.73 -12.93
C TYR A 224 16.39 11.60 -12.26
N GLU A 225 15.28 11.79 -13.00
CA GLU A 225 13.90 11.79 -12.47
C GLU A 225 13.62 10.57 -11.57
N LEU A 226 14.11 9.39 -11.96
CA LEU A 226 13.93 8.17 -11.17
C LEU A 226 14.54 8.31 -9.78
N THR A 227 15.84 8.61 -9.70
CA THR A 227 16.57 8.70 -8.42
C THR A 227 16.16 9.92 -7.61
N ASP A 228 15.83 11.02 -8.29
CA ASP A 228 15.33 12.23 -7.65
C ASP A 228 14.02 11.98 -6.93
N ARG A 229 13.09 11.27 -7.57
CA ARG A 229 11.81 10.92 -6.97
C ARG A 229 11.97 9.99 -5.78
N LEU A 230 12.83 8.99 -5.90
CA LEU A 230 13.16 8.08 -4.80
C LEU A 230 13.77 8.83 -3.59
N ALA A 231 14.69 9.76 -3.82
CA ALA A 231 15.26 10.58 -2.76
C ALA A 231 14.22 11.52 -2.14
N PHE A 232 13.41 12.18 -2.98
CA PHE A 232 12.35 13.08 -2.54
C PHE A 232 11.31 12.37 -1.66
N TYR A 233 10.94 11.13 -2.00
CA TYR A 233 9.99 10.33 -1.22
C TYR A 233 10.43 10.12 0.23
N LEU A 234 11.74 9.98 0.48
CA LEU A 234 12.26 9.74 1.84
C LEU A 234 12.60 11.01 2.62
N CYS A 235 13.11 12.04 1.95
CA CYS A 235 13.65 13.23 2.65
C CYS A 235 13.05 14.57 2.21
N GLY A 236 12.11 14.58 1.25
CA GLY A 236 11.47 15.80 0.74
C GLY A 236 12.43 16.76 0.03
N ARG A 237 13.61 16.29 -0.37
CA ARG A 237 14.67 17.09 -1.01
C ARG A 237 15.09 16.46 -2.34
N ARG A 238 15.51 17.30 -3.28
CA ARG A 238 16.08 16.90 -4.57
C ARG A 238 17.55 17.31 -4.67
N PRO A 239 18.40 16.55 -5.39
CA PRO A 239 19.79 16.92 -5.60
C PRO A 239 19.93 18.26 -6.34
N ASP A 240 21.00 18.99 -6.04
CA ASP A 240 21.34 20.21 -6.78
C ASP A 240 22.20 19.86 -8.01
N HIS A 241 21.50 19.61 -9.11
CA HIS A 241 22.13 19.26 -10.39
C HIS A 241 22.99 20.39 -10.98
N GLN A 242 22.73 21.66 -10.64
CA GLN A 242 23.51 22.79 -11.17
C GLN A 242 24.94 22.79 -10.63
N ASN A 243 25.10 22.32 -9.39
CA ASN A 243 26.39 22.18 -8.73
C ASN A 243 27.05 20.80 -8.95
N GLY A 244 26.55 20.00 -9.88
CA GLY A 244 27.08 18.67 -10.20
C GLY A 244 26.72 17.60 -9.15
N GLN A 245 25.84 17.91 -8.19
CA GLN A 245 25.31 16.93 -7.25
C GLN A 245 24.07 16.26 -7.85
N HIS A 246 24.26 15.05 -8.39
CA HIS A 246 23.17 14.30 -9.04
C HIS A 246 22.49 13.26 -8.14
N PHE A 247 23.00 13.04 -6.92
CA PHE A 247 22.42 12.07 -5.98
C PHE A 247 22.33 12.64 -4.56
N ILE A 248 21.27 12.24 -3.86
CA ILE A 248 21.11 12.34 -2.41
C ILE A 248 20.89 10.93 -1.89
N ILE A 249 21.70 10.52 -0.91
CA ILE A 249 21.55 9.23 -0.22
C ILE A 249 21.06 9.52 1.20
N PRO A 250 19.77 9.28 1.51
CA PRO A 250 19.24 9.48 2.86
C PRO A 250 19.89 8.54 3.87
N GLN A 251 20.00 8.98 5.12
CA GLN A 251 20.44 8.14 6.24
C GLN A 251 19.23 7.74 7.10
N MET A 252 19.23 6.50 7.57
CA MET A 252 18.21 6.02 8.53
C MET A 252 18.55 6.57 9.93
N ALA A 253 17.53 7.01 10.66
CA ALA A 253 17.67 7.54 12.02
C ALA A 253 18.28 6.52 13.00
N ASP A 254 18.13 5.21 12.73
CA ASP A 254 18.65 4.11 13.56
C ASP A 254 20.00 3.57 13.08
N SER A 255 20.80 4.37 12.36
CA SER A 255 22.12 3.98 11.84
C SER A 255 23.15 3.58 12.92
N SER A 256 22.79 3.67 14.21
CA SER A 256 23.56 3.16 15.35
C SER A 256 23.32 1.68 15.67
N LEU A 257 22.32 1.04 15.07
CA LEU A 257 22.10 -0.41 15.20
C LEU A 257 22.76 -1.11 14.01
N ASP A 258 23.58 -2.12 14.29
CA ASP A 258 24.21 -2.96 13.27
C ASP A 258 23.16 -3.34 12.21
N LEU A 259 23.42 -2.98 10.94
CA LEU A 259 22.57 -3.39 9.83
C LEU A 259 22.41 -4.91 9.91
N SER A 260 21.17 -5.38 10.02
CA SER A 260 20.86 -6.81 10.10
C SER A 260 21.63 -7.58 9.02
N GLU A 261 22.18 -8.75 9.36
CA GLU A 261 22.86 -9.62 8.39
C GLU A 261 21.97 -9.92 7.17
N LEU A 262 20.65 -9.96 7.37
CA LEU A 262 19.68 -10.08 6.29
C LEU A 262 19.70 -8.85 5.35
N ALA A 263 19.80 -7.64 5.89
CA ALA A 263 19.88 -6.41 5.10
C ALA A 263 21.20 -6.33 4.33
N LYS A 264 22.33 -6.74 4.94
CA LYS A 264 23.62 -6.84 4.25
C LYS A 264 23.58 -7.86 3.12
N ALA A 265 22.98 -9.03 3.34
CA ALA A 265 22.81 -10.06 2.33
C ALA A 265 21.90 -9.60 1.17
N ALA A 266 20.80 -8.90 1.48
CA ALA A 266 19.90 -8.33 0.48
C ALA A 266 20.61 -7.27 -0.38
N LYS A 267 21.37 -6.37 0.23
CA LYS A 267 22.20 -5.37 -0.47
C LYS A 267 23.22 -6.02 -1.40
N LYS A 268 23.88 -7.10 -0.96
CA LYS A 268 24.82 -7.85 -1.80
C LYS A 268 24.12 -8.50 -3.01
N LYS A 269 22.93 -9.06 -2.82
CA LYS A 269 22.11 -9.58 -3.93
C LYS A 269 21.71 -8.48 -4.92
N LEU A 270 21.30 -7.30 -4.43
CA LEU A 270 21.02 -6.14 -5.27
C LEU A 270 22.23 -5.72 -6.11
N GLN A 271 23.41 -5.66 -5.48
CA GLN A 271 24.67 -5.30 -6.13
C GLN A 271 25.09 -6.30 -7.22
N SER A 272 24.72 -7.58 -7.06
CA SER A 272 25.03 -8.63 -8.03
C SER A 272 24.20 -8.56 -9.32
N LEU A 273 23.13 -7.76 -9.36
CA LEU A 273 22.32 -7.57 -10.55
C LEU A 273 23.12 -6.87 -11.67
N SER A 274 22.86 -7.27 -12.91
CA SER A 274 23.32 -6.52 -14.09
C SER A 274 22.66 -5.14 -14.13
N ASN A 275 23.23 -4.18 -14.87
CA ASN A 275 22.64 -2.83 -14.99
C ASN A 275 21.20 -2.89 -15.51
N HIS A 276 20.95 -3.72 -16.51
CA HIS A 276 19.61 -3.91 -17.07
C HIS A 276 18.59 -4.39 -16.02
N LEU A 277 18.89 -5.47 -15.28
CA LEU A 277 17.98 -5.99 -14.25
C LEU A 277 17.84 -5.03 -13.06
N PHE A 278 18.91 -4.28 -12.74
CA PHE A 278 18.87 -3.25 -11.72
C PHE A 278 17.95 -2.09 -12.12
N GLU A 279 18.03 -1.61 -13.36
CA GLU A 279 17.16 -0.57 -13.90
C GLU A 279 15.69 -1.02 -13.91
N GLU A 280 15.42 -2.27 -14.26
CA GLU A 280 14.07 -2.85 -14.20
C GLU A 280 13.49 -2.83 -12.78
N LEU A 281 14.29 -3.26 -11.79
CA LEU A 281 13.90 -3.22 -10.38
C LEU A 281 13.71 -1.78 -9.89
N ALA A 282 14.60 -0.87 -10.29
CA ALA A 282 14.53 0.54 -9.93
C ALA A 282 13.25 1.19 -10.48
N MET A 283 12.83 0.85 -11.71
CA MET A 283 11.55 1.26 -12.29
C MET A 283 10.35 0.67 -11.53
N ASP A 284 10.43 -0.59 -11.10
CA ASP A 284 9.36 -1.21 -10.32
C ASP A 284 9.19 -0.53 -8.94
N VAL A 285 10.29 -0.14 -8.29
CA VAL A 285 10.25 0.64 -7.03
C VAL A 285 9.79 2.08 -7.27
N TYR A 286 10.19 2.71 -8.38
CA TYR A 286 9.68 4.02 -8.79
C TYR A 286 8.16 4.01 -8.95
N ASP A 287 7.61 2.98 -9.60
CA ASP A 287 6.16 2.82 -9.76
C ASP A 287 5.46 2.70 -8.40
N GLU A 288 6.04 1.97 -7.45
CA GLU A 288 5.46 1.84 -6.10
C GLU A 288 5.54 3.16 -5.30
N VAL A 289 6.63 3.93 -5.44
CA VAL A 289 6.70 5.29 -4.89
C VAL A 289 5.60 6.17 -5.48
N ASP A 290 5.45 6.18 -6.80
CA ASP A 290 4.39 6.93 -7.50
C ASP A 290 2.99 6.54 -7.02
N ARG A 291 2.75 5.24 -6.81
CA ARG A 291 1.49 4.72 -6.26
C ARG A 291 1.24 5.22 -4.84
N ARG A 292 2.22 5.08 -3.92
CA ARG A 292 2.10 5.53 -2.51
C ARG A 292 1.88 7.04 -2.39
N GLU A 293 2.61 7.82 -3.18
CA GLU A 293 2.42 9.29 -3.24
C GLU A 293 1.04 9.64 -3.78
N THR A 294 0.62 9.01 -4.88
CA THR A 294 -0.70 9.24 -5.48
C THR A 294 -1.83 8.86 -4.53
N ASP A 295 -1.67 7.77 -3.76
CA ASP A 295 -2.62 7.38 -2.71
C ASP A 295 -2.72 8.45 -1.62
N ALA A 296 -1.59 9.01 -1.16
CA ALA A 296 -1.59 10.09 -0.17
C ALA A 296 -2.29 11.34 -0.71
N VAL A 297 -2.03 11.73 -1.96
CA VAL A 297 -2.71 12.85 -2.62
C VAL A 297 -4.21 12.56 -2.77
N TRP A 298 -4.58 11.34 -3.15
CA TRP A 298 -5.97 10.93 -3.27
C TRP A 298 -6.72 11.07 -1.93
N LEU A 299 -6.14 10.59 -0.84
CA LEU A 299 -6.72 10.73 0.50
C LEU A 299 -6.83 12.20 0.94
N ALA A 300 -5.87 13.04 0.58
CA ALA A 300 -5.87 14.47 0.93
C ALA A 300 -6.85 15.32 0.10
N THR A 301 -7.21 14.87 -1.10
CA THR A 301 -8.02 15.65 -2.06
C THR A 301 -9.48 15.18 -2.15
N GLN A 302 -9.78 13.96 -1.70
CA GLN A 302 -11.14 13.43 -1.74
C GLN A 302 -12.00 13.90 -0.55
N ASN A 303 -13.25 14.23 -0.84
CA ASN A 303 -14.27 14.41 0.19
C ASN A 303 -14.55 13.07 0.89
N HIS A 304 -14.84 13.11 2.20
CA HIS A 304 -15.13 11.91 3.01
C HIS A 304 -16.18 10.96 2.40
N SER A 305 -17.12 11.47 1.59
CA SER A 305 -18.15 10.65 0.92
C SER A 305 -17.60 9.76 -0.20
N THR A 306 -16.52 10.14 -0.89
CA THR A 306 -15.96 9.37 -2.02
C THR A 306 -14.98 8.29 -1.56
N LEU A 307 -14.36 8.49 -0.40
CA LEU A 307 -13.40 7.55 0.20
C LEU A 307 -14.03 6.24 0.71
N VAL A 308 -15.35 6.19 0.87
CA VAL A 308 -16.09 5.07 1.48
C VAL A 308 -16.47 3.97 0.46
N THR A 309 -16.20 4.15 -0.84
CA THR A 309 -16.48 3.11 -1.85
C THR A 309 -15.24 2.27 -2.18
N GLU A 310 -15.25 0.98 -1.82
CA GLU A 310 -14.16 0.00 -2.04
C GLU A 310 -13.68 -0.11 -3.50
N THR A 311 -14.50 0.30 -4.47
CA THR A 311 -14.24 0.15 -5.91
C THR A 311 -13.14 1.06 -6.47
N THR A 312 -12.64 2.03 -5.69
CA THR A 312 -11.67 3.04 -6.16
C THR A 312 -10.27 2.88 -5.57
N ALA A 313 -10.08 1.91 -4.66
CA ALA A 313 -8.79 1.64 -4.03
C ALA A 313 -7.87 0.86 -4.97
N VAL A 314 -6.59 1.26 -5.02
CA VAL A 314 -5.52 0.57 -5.78
C VAL A 314 -4.45 0.13 -4.79
N PRO A 315 -4.66 -0.98 -4.05
CA PRO A 315 -3.84 -1.35 -2.89
C PRO A 315 -2.42 -1.81 -3.27
N PHE A 316 -2.21 -2.17 -4.53
CA PHE A 316 -0.93 -2.59 -5.10
C PHE A 316 -0.88 -2.19 -6.57
N LEU A 317 0.31 -2.25 -7.16
CA LEU A 317 0.52 -1.92 -8.58
C LEU A 317 -0.40 -2.75 -9.50
N PRO A 318 -1.16 -2.12 -10.41
CA PRO A 318 -1.93 -2.83 -11.43
C PRO A 318 -1.06 -3.74 -12.29
N VAL A 319 -1.66 -4.84 -12.75
CA VAL A 319 -1.00 -5.80 -13.65
C VAL A 319 -0.70 -5.12 -14.99
N ASN A 320 0.53 -5.24 -15.46
CA ASN A 320 0.90 -4.91 -16.83
C ASN A 320 0.90 -6.21 -17.67
N PRO A 321 0.04 -6.33 -18.70
CA PRO A 321 -0.01 -7.51 -19.57
C PRO A 321 1.30 -7.79 -20.31
N GLU A 322 2.14 -6.77 -20.54
CA GLU A 322 3.44 -6.91 -21.21
C GLU A 322 4.52 -7.55 -20.32
N TYR A 323 4.27 -7.63 -19.02
CA TYR A 323 5.22 -8.23 -18.07
C TYR A 323 4.86 -9.67 -17.74
N SER A 324 5.90 -10.48 -17.48
CA SER A 324 5.71 -11.84 -16.97
C SER A 324 4.93 -11.85 -15.64
N SER A 325 4.29 -12.98 -15.35
CA SER A 325 3.58 -13.18 -14.08
C SER A 325 4.52 -12.99 -12.87
N THR A 326 5.77 -13.47 -12.97
CA THR A 326 6.80 -13.30 -11.93
C THR A 326 7.13 -11.83 -11.67
N ARG A 327 7.31 -11.02 -12.72
CA ARG A 327 7.58 -9.58 -12.57
C ARG A 327 6.37 -8.84 -11.99
N ASN A 328 5.17 -9.12 -12.47
CA ASN A 328 3.94 -8.56 -11.90
C ASN A 328 3.78 -8.94 -10.41
N GLN A 329 4.06 -10.18 -10.04
CA GLN A 329 4.03 -10.61 -8.64
C GLN A 329 5.08 -9.87 -7.80
N GLY A 330 6.30 -9.68 -8.33
CA GLY A 330 7.35 -8.90 -7.69
C GLY A 330 6.91 -7.45 -7.40
N ARG A 331 6.38 -6.77 -8.42
CA ARG A 331 5.82 -5.41 -8.30
C ARG A 331 4.73 -5.31 -7.24
N GLN A 332 3.79 -6.26 -7.21
CA GLN A 332 2.70 -6.26 -6.23
C GLN A 332 3.17 -6.58 -4.80
N LYS A 333 4.24 -7.36 -4.64
CA LYS A 333 4.84 -7.64 -3.32
C LYS A 333 5.44 -6.39 -2.68
N LEU A 334 5.87 -5.38 -3.46
CA LEU A 334 6.38 -4.12 -2.92
C LEU A 334 5.37 -3.38 -2.04
N ALA A 335 4.06 -3.54 -2.30
CA ALA A 335 3.00 -2.96 -1.47
C ALA A 335 2.93 -3.55 -0.05
N ARG A 336 3.50 -4.74 0.17
CA ARG A 336 3.54 -5.39 1.49
C ARG A 336 4.66 -4.87 2.39
N PHE A 337 5.64 -4.17 1.81
CA PHE A 337 6.77 -3.65 2.57
C PHE A 337 6.27 -2.57 3.52
N ASN A 338 6.62 -2.71 4.80
CA ASN A 338 6.38 -1.65 5.76
C ASN A 338 7.27 -0.42 5.45
N ALA A 339 7.05 0.69 6.15
CA ALA A 339 7.78 1.94 5.89
C ALA A 339 9.31 1.78 6.02
N HIS A 340 9.78 1.01 7.00
CA HIS A 340 11.20 0.79 7.27
C HIS A 340 11.86 -0.11 6.20
N GLU A 341 11.23 -1.23 5.86
CA GLU A 341 11.70 -2.15 4.80
C GLU A 341 11.78 -1.44 3.45
N PHE A 342 10.73 -0.67 3.11
CA PHE A 342 10.66 0.04 1.84
C PHE A 342 11.70 1.17 1.78
N ALA A 343 11.88 1.93 2.86
CA ALA A 343 12.92 2.95 2.94
C ALA A 343 14.32 2.36 2.77
N THR A 344 14.58 1.20 3.38
CA THR A 344 15.86 0.49 3.25
C THR A 344 16.15 0.11 1.78
N LEU A 345 15.16 -0.48 1.10
CA LEU A 345 15.28 -0.83 -0.33
C LEU A 345 15.53 0.41 -1.19
N VAL A 346 14.81 1.50 -0.96
CA VAL A 346 14.98 2.77 -1.70
C VAL A 346 16.39 3.35 -1.49
N ILE A 347 16.89 3.38 -0.25
CA ILE A 347 18.25 3.87 0.06
C ILE A 347 19.32 3.00 -0.62
N ASP A 348 19.13 1.68 -0.62
CA ASP A 348 20.05 0.77 -1.29
C ASP A 348 20.06 0.98 -2.80
N ILE A 349 18.90 1.14 -3.45
CA ILE A 349 18.80 1.47 -4.88
C ILE A 349 19.49 2.80 -5.20
N LEU A 350 19.26 3.85 -4.41
CA LEU A 350 19.91 5.15 -4.59
C LEU A 350 21.43 5.05 -4.49
N SER A 351 21.92 4.30 -3.50
CA SER A 351 23.36 4.08 -3.29
C SER A 351 23.98 3.28 -4.43
N ASP A 352 23.25 2.27 -4.92
CA ASP A 352 23.67 1.39 -6.02
C ASP A 352 23.71 2.15 -7.35
N ALA A 353 22.69 2.97 -7.63
CA ALA A 353 22.61 3.81 -8.82
C ALA A 353 23.80 4.79 -8.88
N LYS A 354 24.12 5.44 -7.76
CA LYS A 354 25.29 6.30 -7.65
C LYS A 354 26.59 5.55 -7.93
N ARG A 355 26.77 4.35 -7.35
CA ARG A 355 27.96 3.51 -7.58
C ARG A 355 28.10 3.13 -9.05
N ARG A 356 27.00 2.70 -9.69
CA ARG A 356 27.00 2.27 -11.09
C ARG A 356 27.34 3.42 -12.04
N GLN A 357 26.88 4.64 -11.76
CA GLN A 357 27.20 5.80 -12.59
C GLN A 357 28.64 6.29 -12.43
N GLN A 358 29.19 6.28 -11.21
CA GLN A 358 30.55 6.77 -10.95
C GLN A 358 31.65 5.79 -11.43
N GLY A 359 31.27 4.53 -11.72
CA GLY A 359 32.22 3.43 -11.89
C GLY A 359 32.88 3.07 -10.55
N ASN A 360 33.35 1.83 -10.39
CA ASN A 360 34.13 1.47 -9.21
C ASN A 360 35.45 2.28 -9.19
N PRO A 361 35.80 3.01 -8.12
CA PRO A 361 37.16 3.53 -7.94
C PRO A 361 38.17 2.43 -7.53
N SER A 362 37.99 1.20 -7.99
CA SER A 362 38.82 0.05 -7.62
C SER A 362 38.92 -0.99 -8.75
N SER A 363 39.69 -0.66 -9.77
CA SER A 363 40.46 -1.63 -10.57
C SER A 363 41.82 -1.03 -10.96
N GLY A 364 42.50 -0.42 -9.98
CA GLY A 364 43.93 -0.24 -10.05
C GLY A 364 44.61 -1.60 -9.87
N SER A 365 45.08 -2.17 -10.99
CA SER A 365 46.16 -3.16 -11.11
C SER A 365 46.42 -4.03 -9.86
N LYS A 366 45.81 -5.23 -9.79
CA LYS A 366 46.43 -6.38 -9.08
C LYS A 366 45.80 -7.77 -9.29
N ASP A 367 44.72 -7.92 -10.05
CA ASP A 367 44.11 -9.25 -10.25
C ASP A 367 44.45 -9.95 -11.58
N ASN A 368 45.35 -9.39 -12.39
CA ASN A 368 45.75 -9.98 -13.68
C ASN A 368 46.95 -10.95 -13.61
N VAL A 369 47.46 -11.31 -12.42
CA VAL A 369 48.67 -12.15 -12.30
C VAL A 369 48.38 -13.60 -11.93
N GLU A 370 47.17 -13.95 -11.46
CA GLU A 370 46.92 -15.30 -10.94
C GLU A 370 46.17 -16.25 -11.90
N LEU A 371 45.67 -15.75 -13.03
CA LEU A 371 44.89 -16.56 -14.01
C LEU A 371 45.68 -17.06 -15.23
N ILE A 372 46.97 -16.74 -15.36
CA ILE A 372 47.80 -17.16 -16.52
C ILE A 372 48.64 -18.42 -16.24
N LEU A 373 48.76 -18.88 -14.99
CA LEU A 373 49.59 -20.05 -14.65
C LEU A 373 48.87 -21.41 -14.61
N LYS A 374 47.59 -21.49 -14.99
CA LYS A 374 46.83 -22.76 -15.00
C LYS A 374 46.32 -23.21 -16.37
N ALA A 375 46.67 -22.53 -17.46
CA ALA A 375 46.15 -22.80 -18.80
C ALA A 375 47.13 -23.49 -19.77
N ILE A 376 48.10 -24.28 -19.26
CA ILE A 376 48.96 -25.13 -20.10
C ILE A 376 48.98 -26.53 -19.51
N GLY A 377 48.11 -27.39 -20.03
CA GLY A 377 48.02 -28.79 -19.59
C GLY A 377 46.84 -29.55 -20.19
N SER A 378 46.91 -29.81 -21.49
CA SER A 378 46.37 -31.03 -22.14
C SER A 378 44.84 -31.14 -22.39
N GLN A 379 44.48 -31.04 -23.68
CA GLN A 379 43.33 -31.66 -24.36
C GLN A 379 43.69 -33.12 -24.79
N PRO A 380 42.82 -33.95 -25.44
CA PRO A 380 41.39 -33.82 -25.83
C PRO A 380 40.49 -35.07 -25.56
N SER A 381 39.18 -34.99 -25.86
CA SER A 381 38.40 -35.90 -26.77
C SER A 381 37.02 -36.43 -26.28
N LEU A 382 36.01 -36.24 -27.16
CA LEU A 382 34.84 -37.09 -27.51
C LEU A 382 33.48 -37.03 -26.76
N GLU A 383 32.47 -36.61 -27.55
CA GLU A 383 31.14 -37.20 -27.84
C GLU A 383 29.97 -37.28 -26.81
N SER A 384 28.89 -36.57 -27.20
CA SER A 384 27.44 -36.92 -27.18
C SER A 384 26.77 -37.65 -26.01
N GLN A 385 25.69 -37.07 -25.46
CA GLN A 385 24.28 -37.53 -25.61
C GLN A 385 23.31 -36.85 -24.61
N ASP A 386 22.06 -36.71 -25.08
CA ASP A 386 20.84 -36.32 -24.36
C ASP A 386 20.64 -37.02 -23.00
N ASN A 387 20.02 -36.31 -22.05
CA ASN A 387 18.80 -36.80 -21.39
C ASN A 387 18.07 -35.73 -20.57
N ASP A 388 16.76 -35.62 -20.84
CA ASP A 388 15.74 -34.94 -20.06
C ASP A 388 15.59 -35.52 -18.64
N GLN A 389 15.50 -34.69 -17.59
CA GLN A 389 14.49 -34.83 -16.52
C GLN A 389 14.42 -33.57 -15.62
N PRO A 390 13.23 -33.13 -15.15
CA PRO A 390 13.05 -31.84 -14.47
C PRO A 390 13.40 -31.87 -12.98
N ASP A 391 14.13 -30.84 -12.54
CA ASP A 391 14.55 -30.64 -11.15
C ASP A 391 13.36 -30.31 -10.23
N TYR A 392 13.13 -31.22 -9.28
CA TYR A 392 12.23 -31.08 -8.15
C TYR A 392 12.93 -30.21 -7.08
N ASP A 393 12.45 -28.98 -6.89
CA ASP A 393 13.00 -28.01 -5.93
C ASP A 393 12.83 -28.53 -4.49
N SER A 394 13.94 -28.95 -3.88
CA SER A 394 13.98 -29.41 -2.50
C SER A 394 14.00 -28.19 -1.57
N VAL A 395 12.87 -27.98 -0.91
CA VAL A 395 12.67 -27.19 0.31
C VAL A 395 13.94 -26.98 1.14
N ALA A 396 14.30 -25.72 1.35
CA ALA A 396 15.36 -25.32 2.27
C ALA A 396 14.97 -25.67 3.71
N SER A 397 15.71 -26.61 4.29
CA SER A 397 15.72 -26.93 5.71
C SER A 397 16.45 -25.83 6.50
N ASP A 398 15.80 -25.38 7.57
CA ASP A 398 16.37 -24.56 8.63
C ASP A 398 17.50 -25.29 9.35
N GLU A 399 18.68 -24.68 9.44
CA GLU A 399 19.69 -25.01 10.46
C GLU A 399 20.34 -23.70 10.97
N ASP A 400 19.96 -23.32 12.19
CA ASP A 400 20.70 -22.38 13.05
C ASP A 400 22.00 -23.02 13.55
N PRO A 401 23.04 -22.21 13.83
CA PRO A 401 23.91 -22.53 14.94
C PRO A 401 24.00 -21.39 15.96
N ASP A 402 23.61 -21.73 17.19
CA ASP A 402 23.97 -21.09 18.44
C ASP A 402 25.49 -20.89 18.57
N LEU A 403 25.92 -19.70 18.98
CA LEU A 403 27.16 -19.53 19.76
C LEU A 403 27.04 -18.34 20.74
N GLU A 404 27.00 -18.68 22.03
CA GLU A 404 27.29 -17.77 23.14
C GLU A 404 28.76 -17.33 23.12
N THR A 405 29.03 -16.05 23.40
CA THR A 405 30.17 -15.65 24.24
C THR A 405 29.85 -14.40 25.05
N THR A 406 30.42 -14.36 26.25
CA THR A 406 30.12 -13.50 27.38
C THR A 406 31.05 -12.30 27.49
N ALA A 407 30.61 -11.30 28.27
CA ALA A 407 31.37 -10.31 29.06
C ALA A 407 31.35 -8.80 28.67
N SER A 408 30.41 -8.08 29.29
CA SER A 408 30.64 -7.05 30.34
C SER A 408 31.35 -5.70 30.05
N LYS A 409 30.56 -4.62 30.34
CA LYS A 409 30.85 -3.33 31.04
C LYS A 409 31.10 -2.02 30.25
N ALA A 410 30.01 -1.25 30.15
CA ALA A 410 29.75 0.13 30.66
C ALA A 410 30.80 1.27 30.56
N SER A 411 30.40 2.40 29.92
CA SER A 411 30.44 3.79 30.44
C SER A 411 30.03 4.82 29.36
N ARG A 412 28.82 5.42 29.44
CA ARG A 412 28.50 6.84 29.72
C ARG A 412 29.26 7.98 28.97
N GLN A 413 28.45 8.73 28.21
CA GLN A 413 28.37 10.21 28.04
C GLN A 413 29.51 11.04 27.40
N LYS A 414 29.15 11.72 26.29
CA LYS A 414 29.26 13.18 25.98
C LYS A 414 29.39 13.34 24.46
N SER A 415 28.34 13.69 23.70
CA SER A 415 27.88 15.06 23.37
C SER A 415 29.01 16.03 23.03
N LEU A 416 29.07 16.49 21.77
CA LEU A 416 29.24 17.89 21.39
C LEU A 416 29.02 18.06 19.88
N ASP A 417 27.99 18.84 19.57
CA ASP A 417 27.64 19.41 18.26
C ASP A 417 28.70 20.38 17.74
N SER A 418 28.73 20.55 16.42
CA SER A 418 28.65 21.85 15.75
C SER A 418 28.65 21.65 14.23
N ASP A 419 28.04 22.49 13.41
CA ASP A 419 26.77 23.22 13.45
C ASP A 419 26.63 23.80 12.03
N LEU A 420 25.40 23.84 11.54
CA LEU A 420 25.02 24.52 10.32
C LEU A 420 24.99 26.04 10.56
N SER A 421 25.09 26.84 9.50
CA SER A 421 24.68 28.25 9.56
C SER A 421 23.56 28.48 8.56
N ASP A 422 22.33 28.55 9.07
CA ASP A 422 21.19 29.18 8.42
C ASP A 422 20.77 30.42 9.24
N GLY A 423 20.28 31.47 8.57
CA GLY A 423 20.21 32.84 9.09
C GLY A 423 19.21 33.09 10.24
N PRO A 424 19.28 34.28 10.89
CA PRO A 424 18.56 34.55 12.14
C PRO A 424 17.06 34.82 11.95
N VAL A 425 16.25 34.09 12.72
CA VAL A 425 14.79 34.24 12.86
C VAL A 425 14.46 35.51 13.67
N PRO A 426 13.42 36.28 13.30
CA PRO A 426 13.01 37.47 14.04
C PRO A 426 12.67 37.16 15.51
N ILE A 427 13.20 37.96 16.44
CA ILE A 427 13.07 37.79 17.90
C ILE A 427 11.59 37.70 18.35
N GLN A 428 10.67 38.33 17.61
CA GLN A 428 9.25 38.29 17.91
C GLN A 428 8.63 36.91 17.69
N GLU A 429 8.95 36.25 16.57
CA GLU A 429 8.47 34.88 16.27
C GLU A 429 9.02 33.87 17.28
N PHE A 430 10.28 34.04 17.69
CA PHE A 430 10.88 33.22 18.73
C PHE A 430 10.16 33.36 20.08
N MET A 431 9.77 34.57 20.46
CA MET A 431 9.05 34.82 21.71
C MET A 431 7.62 34.27 21.67
N ASP A 432 6.93 34.35 20.53
CA ASP A 432 5.58 33.80 20.37
C ASP A 432 5.59 32.26 20.42
N VAL A 433 6.57 31.62 19.77
CA VAL A 433 6.76 30.16 19.83
C VAL A 433 7.16 29.73 21.25
N LYS A 434 8.02 30.49 21.94
CA LYS A 434 8.40 30.20 23.33
C LYS A 434 7.20 30.27 24.27
N ASN A 435 6.33 31.26 24.12
CA ASN A 435 5.11 31.38 24.92
C ASN A 435 4.12 30.24 24.63
N ALA A 436 3.96 29.86 23.36
CA ALA A 436 3.14 28.72 22.95
C ALA A 436 3.68 27.39 23.49
N LEU A 437 5.00 27.22 23.53
CA LEU A 437 5.66 26.04 24.07
C LEU A 437 5.41 25.91 25.58
N VAL A 438 5.61 26.98 26.34
CA VAL A 438 5.34 27.00 27.80
C VAL A 438 3.88 26.69 28.10
N ALA A 439 2.94 27.22 27.30
CA ALA A 439 1.52 26.91 27.44
C ALA A 439 1.20 25.43 27.12
N SER A 440 1.85 24.85 26.11
CA SER A 440 1.71 23.44 25.75
C SER A 440 2.27 22.52 26.83
N GLU A 441 3.46 22.83 27.37
CA GLU A 441 4.09 22.08 28.47
C GLU A 441 3.22 22.06 29.73
N ALA A 442 2.64 23.20 30.11
CA ALA A 442 1.71 23.29 31.24
C ALA A 442 0.47 22.40 31.03
N LYS A 443 -0.06 22.36 29.80
CA LYS A 443 -1.23 21.54 29.45
C LYS A 443 -0.90 20.05 29.47
N ILE A 444 0.29 19.66 29.01
CA ILE A 444 0.78 18.28 29.07
C ILE A 444 0.95 17.84 30.52
N GLN A 445 1.55 18.68 31.38
CA GLN A 445 1.70 18.37 32.81
C GLN A 445 0.34 18.19 33.50
N GLN A 446 -0.65 19.03 33.16
CA GLN A 446 -1.99 18.90 33.70
C GLN A 446 -2.69 17.62 33.23
N LEU A 447 -2.55 17.26 31.95
CA LEU A 447 -3.08 15.99 31.41
C LEU A 447 -2.41 14.78 32.07
N MET A 448 -1.09 14.81 32.30
CA MET A 448 -0.38 13.75 33.02
C MET A 448 -0.89 13.61 34.45
N LYS A 449 -1.17 14.71 35.14
CA LYS A 449 -1.73 14.68 36.50
C LYS A 449 -3.13 14.08 36.54
N VAL A 450 -3.99 14.44 35.58
CA VAL A 450 -5.34 13.86 35.45
C VAL A 450 -5.26 12.37 35.12
N ASN A 451 -4.35 11.97 34.23
CA ASN A 451 -4.18 10.57 33.84
C ASN A 451 -3.69 9.70 35.01
N ASN A 452 -2.79 10.22 35.84
CA ASN A 452 -2.37 9.55 37.07
C ASN A 452 -3.54 9.42 38.07
N SER A 453 -4.34 10.47 38.25
CA SER A 453 -5.53 10.42 39.12
C SER A 453 -6.55 9.39 38.64
N LEU A 454 -6.83 9.33 37.34
CA LEU A 454 -7.73 8.34 36.74
C LEU A 454 -7.17 6.92 36.87
N SER A 455 -5.86 6.74 36.74
CA SER A 455 -5.19 5.45 36.94
C SER A 455 -5.32 4.96 38.38
N ASP A 456 -5.21 5.86 39.36
CA ASP A 456 -5.41 5.54 40.77
C ASP A 456 -6.88 5.21 41.08
N GLU A 457 -7.83 5.95 40.51
CA GLU A 457 -9.26 5.64 40.64
C GLU A 457 -9.61 4.27 40.03
N LEU A 458 -9.07 3.95 38.85
CA LEU A 458 -9.23 2.63 38.23
C LEU A 458 -8.66 1.52 39.11
N ARG A 459 -7.52 1.75 39.77
CA ARG A 459 -6.91 0.79 40.71
C ARG A 459 -7.77 0.59 41.95
N VAL A 460 -8.39 1.65 42.47
CA VAL A 460 -9.33 1.58 43.59
C VAL A 460 -10.60 0.84 43.19
N MET A 461 -11.14 1.11 41.99
CA MET A 461 -12.31 0.40 41.48
C MET A 461 -12.03 -1.10 41.27
N GLN A 462 -10.87 -1.46 40.71
CA GLN A 462 -10.45 -2.86 40.59
C GLN A 462 -10.33 -3.56 41.93
N LYS A 463 -9.81 -2.89 42.97
CA LYS A 463 -9.77 -3.43 44.34
C LYS A 463 -11.18 -3.64 44.90
N LYS A 464 -12.10 -2.70 44.71
CA LYS A 464 -13.50 -2.84 45.14
C LYS A 464 -14.21 -3.98 44.41
N ALA A 465 -14.03 -4.10 43.10
CA ALA A 465 -14.56 -5.21 42.31
C ALA A 465 -14.07 -6.57 42.82
N SER A 466 -12.76 -6.71 43.07
CA SER A 466 -12.18 -7.96 43.61
C SER A 466 -12.68 -8.30 45.03
N LYS A 467 -13.10 -7.30 45.81
CA LYS A 467 -13.63 -7.48 47.16
C LYS A 467 -15.09 -7.92 47.13
N LEU A 468 -15.87 -7.36 46.20
CA LEU A 468 -17.25 -7.76 45.93
C LEU A 468 -17.32 -9.19 45.34
N GLU A 469 -16.40 -9.54 44.43
CA GLU A 469 -16.31 -10.91 43.89
C GLU A 469 -16.02 -11.95 45.00
N LYS A 470 -15.18 -11.61 45.99
CA LYS A 470 -14.91 -12.48 47.15
C LYS A 470 -16.07 -12.57 48.15
N GLN A 471 -16.88 -11.52 48.26
CA GLN A 471 -18.09 -11.55 49.09
C GLN A 471 -19.21 -12.35 48.43
N ASN A 472 -19.26 -12.38 47.10
CA ASN A 472 -20.24 -13.16 46.33
C ASN A 472 -19.89 -14.66 46.20
N SER A 473 -18.74 -15.10 46.74
CA SER A 473 -18.26 -16.49 46.64
C SER A 473 -18.36 -17.29 47.95
N MET A 474 -19.10 -16.81 48.96
CA MET A 474 -19.43 -17.61 50.15
C MET A 474 -20.79 -18.30 49.95
N PRO A 475 -20.89 -19.63 50.09
CA PRO A 475 -22.18 -20.32 50.03
C PRO A 475 -22.93 -20.13 51.36
N GLU A 476 -24.19 -19.71 51.32
CA GLU A 476 -25.08 -19.79 52.47
C GLU A 476 -25.42 -21.26 52.73
N SER A 477 -25.10 -21.74 53.93
CA SER A 477 -25.56 -23.00 54.49
C SER A 477 -26.42 -22.70 55.72
N ASP A 478 -27.68 -23.15 55.65
CA ASP A 478 -28.73 -23.37 56.66
C ASP A 478 -28.48 -22.96 58.13
N TYR A 479 -29.36 -22.12 58.70
CA TYR A 479 -30.51 -22.54 59.52
C TYR A 479 -31.18 -21.36 60.27
N ASP A 480 -32.52 -21.42 60.24
CA ASP A 480 -33.50 -21.11 61.29
C ASP A 480 -34.19 -19.73 61.42
N ASN A 481 -35.50 -19.88 61.68
CA ASN A 481 -36.60 -18.93 61.75
C ASN A 481 -36.43 -17.83 62.81
N THR A 482 -36.93 -16.62 62.48
CA THR A 482 -37.91 -15.92 63.34
C THR A 482 -38.69 -14.85 62.55
N THR A 483 -40.01 -14.99 62.52
CA THR A 483 -41.04 -13.96 62.24
C THR A 483 -41.01 -12.83 63.30
N PRO A 484 -41.64 -11.63 63.13
CA PRO A 484 -42.95 -11.42 62.49
C PRO A 484 -43.21 -10.09 61.71
N ASP A 485 -44.36 -10.11 61.03
CA ASP A 485 -45.34 -9.04 60.75
C ASP A 485 -44.94 -7.77 59.97
N SER A 486 -45.58 -7.56 58.80
CA SER A 486 -46.69 -6.60 58.65
C SER A 486 -47.36 -6.69 57.25
N GLU A 487 -48.57 -7.26 57.25
CA GLU A 487 -49.85 -6.76 56.70
C GLU A 487 -49.98 -6.03 55.32
N LEU A 488 -50.88 -6.61 54.50
CA LEU A 488 -51.98 -6.00 53.67
C LEU A 488 -51.59 -5.20 52.41
N ASP A 489 -52.22 -5.24 51.23
CA ASP A 489 -53.53 -5.67 50.69
C ASP A 489 -53.32 -6.05 49.20
N ASP A 490 -53.86 -7.16 48.66
CA ASP A 490 -55.20 -7.42 48.13
C ASP A 490 -55.51 -6.92 46.68
N THR A 491 -56.17 -7.83 45.94
CA THR A 491 -56.86 -7.74 44.64
C THR A 491 -56.01 -7.64 43.36
N GLY A 492 -56.18 -8.47 42.33
CA GLY A 492 -57.10 -9.56 42.09
C GLY A 492 -57.19 -9.88 40.58
N SER A 493 -57.35 -11.18 40.26
CA SER A 493 -57.85 -11.76 39.00
C SER A 493 -57.08 -11.47 37.69
N GLY A 494 -56.59 -12.43 36.91
CA GLY A 494 -56.91 -13.85 36.80
C GLY A 494 -57.13 -14.20 35.32
N ARG A 495 -56.53 -15.30 34.82
CA ARG A 495 -57.16 -16.34 33.97
C ARG A 495 -56.15 -17.30 33.34
N LYS A 496 -56.36 -18.58 33.68
CA LYS A 496 -56.29 -19.81 32.87
C LYS A 496 -54.90 -20.22 32.32
N ALA A 497 -54.26 -21.23 32.91
CA ALA A 497 -54.51 -22.67 32.69
C ALA A 497 -54.23 -23.13 31.25
N ARG A 498 -53.20 -23.96 31.02
CA ARG A 498 -53.29 -25.43 31.16
C ARG A 498 -51.93 -26.09 30.87
N GLN A 499 -51.58 -27.03 31.74
CA GLN A 499 -50.56 -28.06 31.56
C GLN A 499 -50.88 -28.99 30.37
N ARG A 500 -49.82 -29.56 29.79
CA ARG A 500 -49.49 -31.00 29.71
C ARG A 500 -48.53 -31.20 28.52
N SER A 501 -47.61 -32.17 28.46
CA SER A 501 -47.08 -33.25 29.30
C SER A 501 -46.47 -34.27 28.32
N ILE A 502 -45.69 -35.23 28.83
CA ILE A 502 -45.18 -36.49 28.22
C ILE A 502 -43.75 -36.30 27.71
N VAL A 503 -42.65 -36.71 28.35
CA VAL A 503 -42.25 -37.86 29.20
C VAL A 503 -42.38 -39.23 28.52
N TRP A 504 -41.35 -40.06 28.72
CA TRP A 504 -41.22 -41.52 28.64
C TRP A 504 -40.22 -42.01 27.54
N PRO A 505 -39.49 -43.13 27.75
CA PRO A 505 -38.24 -43.22 28.55
C PRO A 505 -37.22 -44.17 27.85
N GLY A 506 -36.03 -44.48 28.35
CA GLY A 506 -35.79 -45.35 29.52
C GLY A 506 -34.73 -46.41 29.22
N GLU A 507 -33.73 -46.47 30.10
CA GLU A 507 -33.02 -47.65 30.65
C GLU A 507 -32.27 -48.63 29.70
N GLY A 508 -31.06 -49.12 30.02
CA GLY A 508 -30.30 -48.97 31.26
C GLY A 508 -28.97 -49.76 31.25
N ALA A 509 -28.55 -50.08 32.48
CA ALA A 509 -27.46 -50.96 32.94
C ALA A 509 -26.05 -50.35 33.12
N ILE A 510 -25.74 -50.06 34.39
CA ILE A 510 -24.39 -49.98 34.97
C ILE A 510 -23.98 -51.42 35.39
N PRO A 511 -22.68 -51.77 35.30
CA PRO A 511 -22.00 -52.25 36.51
C PRO A 511 -20.70 -51.47 36.79
N GLU A 512 -20.44 -51.26 38.08
CA GLU A 512 -19.16 -50.80 38.62
C GLU A 512 -18.01 -51.77 38.31
N VAL A 513 -16.80 -51.21 38.15
CA VAL A 513 -15.57 -51.45 38.95
C VAL A 513 -14.36 -51.21 38.04
N GLY A 514 -13.47 -50.31 38.47
CA GLY A 514 -12.09 -50.25 37.98
C GLY A 514 -11.57 -48.84 37.77
N ASP A 515 -11.13 -48.19 38.85
CA ASP A 515 -10.12 -47.14 38.73
C ASP A 515 -8.78 -47.81 38.41
N PRO A 516 -8.09 -47.38 37.35
CA PRO A 516 -6.68 -47.06 37.58
C PRO A 516 -6.24 -45.79 36.84
N HIS A 517 -5.77 -44.82 37.62
CA HIS A 517 -4.69 -43.89 37.26
C HIS A 517 -4.87 -43.12 35.95
N GLY A 518 -5.68 -42.06 36.00
CA GLY A 518 -5.75 -41.03 34.97
C GLY A 518 -4.43 -40.25 34.86
N VAL A 519 -3.62 -40.61 33.87
CA VAL A 519 -2.54 -39.77 33.34
C VAL A 519 -3.18 -38.48 32.82
N SER A 520 -2.91 -37.35 33.48
CA SER A 520 -3.35 -36.03 33.01
C SER A 520 -2.63 -35.71 31.69
N SER A 521 -3.31 -35.87 30.55
CA SER A 521 -2.77 -35.43 29.26
C SER A 521 -2.72 -33.89 29.24
N SER A 522 -1.51 -33.34 29.25
CA SER A 522 -1.26 -31.90 29.09
C SER A 522 -1.14 -31.53 27.61
N THR A 523 -2.02 -32.04 26.77
CA THR A 523 -1.93 -31.90 25.31
C THR A 523 -2.76 -30.72 24.85
N LEU A 524 -2.16 -29.84 24.04
CA LEU A 524 -2.85 -28.74 23.38
C LEU A 524 -3.89 -29.29 22.39
N PRO A 525 -4.98 -28.56 22.09
CA PRO A 525 -5.95 -28.98 21.09
C PRO A 525 -5.33 -29.07 19.69
N SER A 526 -5.93 -29.89 18.82
CA SER A 526 -5.55 -29.96 17.40
C SER A 526 -5.67 -28.58 16.76
N THR A 527 -4.66 -28.19 15.99
CA THR A 527 -4.65 -26.94 15.21
C THR A 527 -5.88 -26.83 14.32
N GLU A 528 -6.35 -27.94 13.76
CA GLU A 528 -7.55 -27.99 12.89
C GLU A 528 -8.84 -27.64 13.65
N ASP A 529 -8.98 -28.10 14.90
CA ASP A 529 -10.14 -27.79 15.74
C ASP A 529 -10.19 -26.30 16.12
N VAL A 530 -9.01 -25.72 16.40
CA VAL A 530 -8.87 -24.30 16.74
C VAL A 530 -9.16 -23.42 15.52
N ILE A 531 -8.72 -23.83 14.32
CA ILE A 531 -9.05 -23.16 13.05
C ILE A 531 -10.56 -23.20 12.82
N ARG A 532 -11.19 -24.38 12.89
CA ARG A 532 -12.63 -24.54 12.68
C ARG A 532 -13.48 -23.69 13.64
N LYS A 533 -13.10 -23.62 14.92
CA LYS A 533 -13.78 -22.74 15.89
C LYS A 533 -13.51 -21.26 15.63
N THR A 534 -12.31 -20.90 15.17
CA THR A 534 -11.98 -19.53 14.76
C THR A 534 -12.82 -19.11 13.55
N GLU A 535 -12.98 -19.96 12.55
CA GLU A 535 -13.85 -19.71 11.39
C GLU A 535 -15.29 -19.48 11.83
N GLN A 536 -15.82 -20.31 12.74
CA GLN A 536 -17.16 -20.13 13.29
C GLN A 536 -17.34 -18.78 14.02
N ILE A 537 -16.33 -18.36 14.79
CA ILE A 537 -16.31 -17.04 15.45
C ILE A 537 -16.29 -15.91 14.40
N THR A 538 -15.44 -16.02 13.37
CA THR A 538 -15.34 -14.99 12.33
C THR A 538 -16.62 -14.87 11.50
N LYS A 539 -17.31 -15.98 11.22
CA LYS A 539 -18.61 -15.96 10.54
C LYS A 539 -19.68 -15.23 11.38
N ASN A 540 -19.74 -15.51 12.68
CA ASN A 540 -20.67 -14.84 13.58
C ASN A 540 -20.35 -13.33 13.72
N ILE A 541 -19.06 -12.96 13.70
CA ILE A 541 -18.61 -11.56 13.67
C ILE A 541 -19.01 -10.87 12.36
N GLN A 542 -18.87 -11.53 11.21
CA GLN A 542 -19.29 -10.95 9.92
C GLN A 542 -20.78 -10.64 9.88
N GLU A 543 -21.63 -11.49 10.48
CA GLU A 543 -23.06 -11.23 10.61
C GLU A 543 -23.36 -10.03 11.51
N LEU A 544 -22.63 -9.89 12.63
CA LEU A 544 -22.74 -8.73 13.51
C LEU A 544 -22.30 -7.44 12.81
N LEU A 545 -21.20 -7.46 12.06
CA LEU A 545 -20.71 -6.30 11.31
C LEU A 545 -21.68 -5.90 10.19
N ARG A 546 -22.32 -6.87 9.53
CA ARG A 546 -23.40 -6.61 8.56
C ARG A 546 -24.61 -5.97 9.22
N ALA A 547 -25.04 -6.48 10.37
CA ALA A 547 -26.13 -5.86 11.14
C ALA A 547 -25.78 -4.43 11.56
N ALA A 548 -24.52 -4.14 11.88
CA ALA A 548 -24.05 -2.80 12.21
C ALA A 548 -24.04 -1.85 11.00
N GLN A 549 -23.64 -2.33 9.82
CA GLN A 549 -23.71 -1.56 8.57
C GLN A 549 -25.15 -1.24 8.15
N GLU A 550 -26.08 -2.16 8.40
CA GLU A 550 -27.50 -2.02 8.09
C GLU A 550 -28.30 -1.26 9.18
N ASN A 551 -27.64 -0.77 10.25
CA ASN A 551 -28.27 -0.15 11.43
C ASN A 551 -29.37 -1.01 12.09
N LYS A 552 -29.23 -2.34 12.04
CA LYS A 552 -30.19 -3.31 12.61
C LYS A 552 -29.84 -3.66 14.06
N HIS A 553 -30.09 -2.74 14.98
CA HIS A 553 -29.73 -2.88 16.40
C HIS A 553 -30.43 -4.06 17.11
N ASP A 554 -31.64 -4.44 16.70
CA ASP A 554 -32.35 -5.61 17.24
C ASP A 554 -31.60 -6.94 17.01
N SER A 555 -30.71 -6.97 16.02
CA SER A 555 -29.90 -8.16 15.70
C SER A 555 -28.62 -8.27 16.53
N TYR A 556 -28.23 -7.24 17.29
CA TYR A 556 -26.97 -7.21 18.04
C TYR A 556 -26.94 -8.23 19.17
N ILE A 557 -28.05 -8.37 19.91
CA ILE A 557 -28.15 -9.31 21.04
C ILE A 557 -28.04 -10.77 20.55
N PRO A 558 -28.85 -11.25 19.59
CA PRO A 558 -28.72 -12.61 19.06
C PRO A 558 -27.35 -12.89 18.42
N CYS A 559 -26.72 -11.91 17.78
CA CYS A 559 -25.37 -12.08 17.24
C CYS A 559 -24.32 -12.19 18.35
N SER A 560 -24.42 -11.36 19.40
CA SER A 560 -23.51 -11.41 20.54
C SER A 560 -23.60 -12.72 21.31
N GLU A 561 -24.78 -13.32 21.44
CA GLU A 561 -25.00 -14.63 22.07
C GLU A 561 -24.34 -15.75 21.26
N ARG A 562 -24.51 -15.75 19.93
CA ARG A 562 -23.85 -16.74 19.05
C ARG A 562 -22.33 -16.62 19.06
N ILE A 563 -21.81 -15.40 19.14
CA ILE A 563 -20.36 -15.16 19.30
C ILE A 563 -19.89 -15.69 20.67
N HIS A 564 -20.64 -15.42 21.73
CA HIS A 564 -20.30 -15.88 23.08
C HIS A 564 -20.28 -17.41 23.21
N VAL A 565 -21.26 -18.10 22.63
CA VAL A 565 -21.30 -19.57 22.58
C VAL A 565 -20.08 -20.10 21.82
N ALA A 566 -19.78 -19.58 20.63
CA ALA A 566 -18.63 -20.00 19.84
C ALA A 566 -17.29 -19.76 20.55
N VAL A 567 -17.16 -18.63 21.27
CA VAL A 567 -15.98 -18.32 22.11
C VAL A 567 -15.86 -19.28 23.29
N THR A 568 -16.97 -19.63 23.94
CA THR A 568 -16.99 -20.57 25.06
C THR A 568 -16.59 -21.97 24.60
N GLU A 569 -17.09 -22.41 23.45
CA GLU A 569 -16.69 -23.67 22.82
C GLU A 569 -15.21 -23.67 22.43
N MET A 570 -14.68 -22.56 21.88
CA MET A 570 -13.26 -22.42 21.58
C MET A 570 -12.40 -22.49 22.84
N ALA A 571 -12.82 -21.83 23.92
CA ALA A 571 -12.12 -21.85 25.20
C ALA A 571 -12.13 -23.25 25.86
N ALA A 572 -13.20 -24.02 25.67
CA ALA A 572 -13.32 -25.39 26.19
C ALA A 572 -12.37 -26.39 25.51
N LEU A 573 -11.82 -26.07 24.33
CA LEU A 573 -10.78 -26.87 23.69
C LEU A 573 -9.45 -26.84 24.45
N PHE A 574 -9.23 -25.83 25.29
CA PHE A 574 -7.97 -25.65 26.01
C PHE A 574 -8.06 -26.19 27.44
N PRO A 575 -6.96 -26.74 28.00
CA PRO A 575 -6.94 -27.20 29.38
C PRO A 575 -7.19 -26.03 30.33
N LYS A 576 -7.85 -26.30 31.47
CA LYS A 576 -8.19 -25.28 32.50
C LYS A 576 -6.97 -24.47 32.99
N LYS A 577 -5.76 -25.02 32.87
CA LYS A 577 -4.49 -24.33 33.16
C LYS A 577 -3.50 -24.55 32.00
N PRO A 578 -3.51 -23.69 30.96
CA PRO A 578 -2.52 -23.75 29.90
C PRO A 578 -1.12 -23.44 30.45
N LYS A 579 -0.11 -24.23 30.05
CA LYS A 579 1.29 -24.01 30.43
C LYS A 579 1.84 -22.71 29.82
N SER A 580 1.43 -22.40 28.58
CA SER A 580 1.83 -21.20 27.84
C SER A 580 1.12 -19.93 28.36
N ASP A 581 1.91 -18.95 28.81
CA ASP A 581 1.43 -17.64 29.26
C ASP A 581 0.75 -16.85 28.13
N MET A 582 1.19 -17.07 26.88
CA MET A 582 0.60 -16.48 25.69
C MET A 582 -0.79 -17.04 25.40
N VAL A 583 -0.99 -18.36 25.52
CA VAL A 583 -2.31 -18.99 25.41
C VAL A 583 -3.24 -18.47 26.50
N ARG A 584 -2.75 -18.37 27.73
CA ARG A 584 -3.54 -17.85 28.87
C ARG A 584 -3.98 -16.40 28.68
N THR A 585 -3.09 -15.56 28.16
CA THR A 585 -3.39 -14.14 27.89
C THR A 585 -4.39 -14.02 26.74
N SER A 586 -4.23 -14.81 25.68
CA SER A 586 -5.12 -14.80 24.52
C SER A 586 -6.52 -15.33 24.85
N LEU A 587 -6.64 -16.40 25.65
CA LEU A 587 -7.93 -16.91 26.14
C LEU A 587 -8.64 -15.90 27.05
N ARG A 588 -7.92 -15.24 27.96
CA ARG A 588 -8.49 -14.18 28.81
C ARG A 588 -9.00 -13.02 27.97
N LEU A 589 -8.24 -12.58 26.96
CA LEU A 589 -8.66 -11.52 26.05
C LEU A 589 -9.89 -11.93 25.24
N LEU A 590 -9.93 -13.16 24.72
CA LEU A 590 -11.06 -13.69 23.96
C LEU A 590 -12.34 -13.72 24.80
N THR A 591 -12.30 -14.32 26.00
CA THR A 591 -13.46 -14.44 26.88
C THR A 591 -13.91 -13.08 27.42
N SER A 592 -13.00 -12.21 27.86
CA SER A 592 -13.35 -10.87 28.36
C SER A 592 -13.95 -9.98 27.27
N SER A 593 -13.44 -10.05 26.03
CA SER A 593 -13.97 -9.29 24.90
C SER A 593 -15.37 -9.79 24.50
N ALA A 594 -15.64 -11.09 24.60
CA ALA A 594 -16.97 -11.65 24.37
C ALA A 594 -18.00 -11.22 25.42
N TYR A 595 -17.63 -11.15 26.71
CA TYR A 595 -18.50 -10.60 27.75
C TYR A 595 -18.73 -9.10 27.58
N ARG A 596 -17.68 -8.34 27.22
CA ARG A 596 -17.79 -6.91 26.93
C ARG A 596 -18.73 -6.67 25.75
N LEU A 597 -18.60 -7.45 24.68
CA LEU A 597 -19.49 -7.41 23.52
C LEU A 597 -20.97 -7.60 23.92
N GLN A 598 -21.29 -8.60 24.74
CA GLN A 598 -22.66 -8.81 25.24
C GLN A 598 -23.17 -7.63 26.07
N SER A 599 -22.31 -7.03 26.90
CA SER A 599 -22.67 -5.84 27.69
C SER A 599 -22.96 -4.63 26.80
N GLU A 600 -22.16 -4.41 25.75
CA GLU A 600 -22.37 -3.29 24.81
C GLU A 600 -23.61 -3.51 23.93
N CYS A 601 -23.85 -4.74 23.46
CA CYS A 601 -25.07 -5.09 22.72
C CYS A 601 -26.36 -4.98 23.57
N LYS A 602 -26.29 -5.03 24.90
CA LYS A 602 -27.45 -4.79 25.76
C LYS A 602 -27.79 -3.31 25.92
N LYS A 603 -26.83 -2.41 25.70
CA LYS A 603 -27.05 -0.96 25.74
C LYS A 603 -27.80 -0.42 24.51
N THR A 604 -27.97 -1.25 23.47
CA THR A 604 -28.76 -0.89 22.28
C THR A 604 -30.25 -1.15 22.44
N LEU A 605 -30.72 -1.64 23.61
CA LEU A 605 -32.14 -1.78 23.91
C LEU A 605 -32.79 -0.39 24.08
N PRO A 606 -34.01 -0.17 23.56
CA PRO A 606 -34.71 1.09 23.72
C PRO A 606 -35.12 1.28 25.19
N GLY A 607 -34.28 1.96 25.97
CA GLY A 607 -34.71 2.68 27.16
C GLY A 607 -35.11 4.10 26.76
N GLU A 608 -36.20 4.62 27.32
CA GLU A 608 -36.68 5.98 27.05
C GLU A 608 -35.52 6.99 27.17
N SER A 609 -35.23 7.73 26.07
CA SER A 609 -34.20 8.78 25.91
C SER A 609 -32.76 8.43 25.49
N SER A 610 -32.52 7.64 24.44
CA SER A 610 -31.18 7.57 23.80
C SER A 610 -31.03 8.56 22.63
N CYS A 611 -30.01 9.42 22.70
CA CYS A 611 -29.64 10.36 21.64
C CYS A 611 -28.99 9.60 20.46
N PRO A 612 -29.18 10.00 19.18
CA PRO A 612 -28.54 9.34 18.03
C PRO A 612 -27.01 9.23 18.13
N ALA A 613 -26.36 10.15 18.84
CA ALA A 613 -24.92 10.12 19.08
C ALA A 613 -24.48 8.96 20.00
N ASP A 614 -25.33 8.55 20.96
CA ASP A 614 -25.03 7.46 21.88
C ASP A 614 -25.10 6.10 21.17
N ILE A 615 -26.03 5.94 20.22
CA ILE A 615 -26.20 4.71 19.44
C ILE A 615 -25.02 4.50 18.48
N GLN A 616 -24.49 5.58 17.90
CA GLN A 616 -23.27 5.53 17.07
C GLN A 616 -22.05 5.14 17.89
N LEU A 617 -21.90 5.69 19.11
CA LEU A 617 -20.82 5.34 20.02
C LEU A 617 -20.89 3.88 20.46
N VAL A 618 -22.08 3.38 20.83
CA VAL A 618 -22.29 1.97 21.18
C VAL A 618 -21.99 1.07 19.99
N THR A 619 -22.39 1.45 18.76
CA THR A 619 -22.06 0.69 17.54
C THR A 619 -20.55 0.62 17.30
N GLN A 620 -19.82 1.71 17.51
CA GLN A 620 -18.36 1.71 17.42
C GLN A 620 -17.71 0.80 18.47
N GLN A 621 -18.24 0.79 19.70
CA GLN A 621 -17.75 -0.09 20.78
C GLN A 621 -18.04 -1.57 20.51
N VAL A 622 -19.20 -1.90 19.93
CA VAL A 622 -19.57 -3.25 19.48
C VAL A 622 -18.61 -3.73 18.39
N ILE A 623 -18.32 -2.88 17.40
CA ILE A 623 -17.36 -3.18 16.31
C ILE A 623 -15.96 -3.41 16.89
N GLN A 624 -15.50 -2.57 17.82
CA GLN A 624 -14.20 -2.73 18.47
C GLN A 624 -14.09 -4.05 19.24
N CYS A 625 -15.13 -4.44 19.98
CA CYS A 625 -15.15 -5.73 20.67
C CYS A 625 -15.08 -6.90 19.68
N ALA A 626 -15.76 -6.81 18.54
CA ALA A 626 -15.69 -7.84 17.51
C ALA A 626 -14.27 -7.99 16.93
N TYR A 627 -13.56 -6.88 16.69
CA TYR A 627 -12.16 -6.90 16.26
C TYR A 627 -11.22 -7.52 17.32
N ASP A 628 -11.41 -7.18 18.59
CA ASP A 628 -10.59 -7.72 19.68
C ASP A 628 -10.77 -9.25 19.80
N ILE A 629 -12.00 -9.75 19.64
CA ILE A 629 -12.30 -11.20 19.61
C ILE A 629 -11.61 -11.87 18.41
N ALA A 630 -11.72 -11.31 17.21
CA ALA A 630 -11.09 -11.86 16.01
C ALA A 630 -9.56 -11.90 16.13
N LYS A 631 -8.96 -10.86 16.71
CA LYS A 631 -7.52 -10.77 16.96
C LYS A 631 -7.06 -11.85 17.95
N ALA A 632 -7.78 -12.01 19.06
CA ALA A 632 -7.47 -13.03 20.06
C ALA A 632 -7.61 -14.46 19.50
N ALA A 633 -8.64 -14.72 18.69
CA ALA A 633 -8.84 -16.03 18.05
C ALA A 633 -7.71 -16.34 17.05
N LYS A 634 -7.31 -15.37 16.22
CA LYS A 634 -6.17 -15.52 15.29
C LYS A 634 -4.84 -15.75 16.02
N GLN A 635 -4.64 -15.07 17.16
CA GLN A 635 -3.47 -15.30 18.00
C GLN A 635 -3.44 -16.73 18.55
N LEU A 636 -4.58 -17.26 18.99
CA LEU A 636 -4.67 -18.66 19.45
C LEU A 636 -4.33 -19.65 18.33
N VAL A 637 -4.85 -19.47 17.11
CA VAL A 637 -4.46 -20.30 15.95
C VAL A 637 -2.94 -20.27 15.77
N THR A 638 -2.35 -19.07 15.72
CA THR A 638 -0.90 -18.89 15.51
C THR A 638 -0.06 -19.59 16.58
N ILE A 639 -0.48 -19.48 17.85
CA ILE A 639 0.23 -20.13 18.96
C ILE A 639 0.09 -21.65 18.87
N THR A 640 -1.11 -22.17 18.61
CA THR A 640 -1.34 -23.62 18.50
C THR A 640 -0.64 -24.24 17.28
N THR A 641 -0.54 -23.52 16.16
CA THR A 641 0.24 -23.99 14.99
C THR A 641 1.73 -24.06 15.30
N LYS A 642 2.26 -23.10 16.07
CA LYS A 642 3.68 -23.10 16.46
C LYS A 642 3.99 -24.16 17.52
N GLU A 643 3.13 -24.32 18.52
CA GLU A 643 3.34 -25.26 19.64
C GLU A 643 3.04 -26.73 19.26
N ASN A 644 2.31 -27.00 18.17
CA ASN A 644 2.09 -28.37 17.65
C ASN A 644 3.09 -28.79 16.55
N ASN A 645 3.88 -27.86 16.01
CA ASN A 645 4.94 -28.12 15.01
C ASN A 645 6.34 -28.29 15.63
N HIS A 646 6.44 -28.18 16.96
CA HIS A 646 7.60 -28.52 17.80
C HIS A 646 7.20 -29.65 18.73
#